data_AF-A0A6A5ALB8-F1
#
_entry.id   AF-A0A6A5ALB8-F1
#
_cell.length_a   1.000
_cell.length_b   1.000
_cell.length_c   1.000
_cell.angle_alpha   90.00
_cell.angle_beta   90.00
_cell.angle_gamma   90.00
#
_symmetry.space_group_name_H-M   'P 1'
#
loop_
_entity.id
_entity.type
_entity.pdbx_description
1 polymer ?
#
loop_
_entity_poly.entity_id
_entity_poly.type
_entity_poly.pdbx_seq_one_letter_code
_entity_poly.pdbx_strand_id
1 'polypeptide(L)'
;MGRPSTVKCRLCQTNPKVNRCVNLVCPQCFCPCPAHSSLKRKRFAEGARATLVVDTLDALALNAHLIGHSNRATASLNHGSAAVEHHDDYGGGGFEYCDTAHVVSAAIGDTALEAPLSQVALAFPNRYANLILAQDLLITVFPGKLFVLPAANEGMNQLRFDATSAHVFAITVQFADRVVPMLYCSQCRTTRNLLTKEVVAGTVVPSSRTFAEYQAQCDDGDCVHVNVLRILAVNLPTPPRGVDPGTIADIPPGCQFGVTSHNRTQIFASVQASEHPLDRVLMELEGENLWKCTSCPRTTSCTHRIDPEWFRDDFDSSRGATWTPPSVTFPVQSSLQDEVRTRRGFQTLSQLDPHSFEPVQLAFNLCSCGHAYDENDRRFDCRGTVYGVLGTFVFDVPKFGCTNPLCSMTLSFDGFFHGFLRTSHTSFFDLDLVNLVRLSSIVGAAPMSATYRIIEGMYASQNQALCSRAHFTRSCWVILRAVNVDLVKSFTCPHCGSLDSAPIIIGDGNAKMACRREFSTARRDYPRQSVPRHGVALDNRQFIRHADTRKQLLHYCGSRAHQGDHPPNTMCPATQARLRLMLHFHARCIVPMFDATLASDSCVSGLCPPPWREFLGDLARQSPVQNALVRAPHIMKRVILALATPNTRFVALGVNKAVTLGELQRNMPSLAAALRATCMDVDVCHPLWLPLAPILERLATVFCSYLDALPEHEQCARTDDLHDHLADDDLHEWFPEARCRRQLGAYGDQHKNDDVICSKTAPSARYKMPGIFHFCCPHGVCLGFTVMLDHESPVHPFSILCQRWQVTDSPRVVIIDNACNLHTYCLRREPYFFRNVWFLVDRLHYCNHVNCSSGYKVDNFPFLKDISTVTCEVFNSTFKAVVKQAGFMGMENFILFTKHFMTATNDRRVATVTSETRAVGLKRETWRSINQLIRDMQIPEAPLPCSQLNPCSMCNNIEA
;
A
#
# COMPACT_ATOMS: atom_id res chain seq x y z
N MET A 1 49.40 63.24 19.70
CA MET A 1 50.52 63.27 18.72
C MET A 1 50.65 61.87 18.12
N GLY A 2 50.63 61.76 16.78
CA GLY A 2 50.87 60.52 16.00
C GLY A 2 49.68 59.56 15.82
N ARG A 3 48.88 59.70 14.74
CA ARG A 3 47.99 58.63 14.25
C ARG A 3 48.85 57.44 13.78
N PRO A 4 48.54 56.17 14.05
CA PRO A 4 49.20 55.07 13.36
C PRO A 4 48.77 55.12 11.88
N SER A 5 49.75 55.30 11.00
CA SER A 5 49.55 55.23 9.55
C SER A 5 48.87 53.90 9.21
N THR A 6 47.76 53.95 8.46
CA THR A 6 47.09 52.76 7.96
C THR A 6 48.04 52.01 7.04
N VAL A 7 48.65 50.93 7.55
CA VAL A 7 49.56 50.10 6.76
C VAL A 7 48.74 49.34 5.72
N LYS A 8 48.94 49.69 4.44
CA LYS A 8 48.30 49.03 3.30
C LYS A 8 48.91 47.65 3.09
N CYS A 9 48.10 46.71 2.62
CA CYS A 9 48.55 45.37 2.24
C CYS A 9 49.77 45.44 1.30
N ARG A 10 50.86 44.76 1.65
CA ARG A 10 52.08 44.75 0.83
C ARG A 10 51.86 44.18 -0.59
N LEU A 11 50.92 43.25 -0.76
CA LEU A 11 50.68 42.58 -2.04
C LEU A 11 49.70 43.34 -2.94
N CYS A 12 48.54 43.74 -2.42
CA CYS A 12 47.50 44.37 -3.24
C CYS A 12 47.39 45.89 -3.08
N GLN A 13 48.05 46.48 -2.08
CA GLN A 13 48.04 47.92 -1.77
C GLN A 13 46.67 48.58 -1.54
N THR A 14 45.57 47.83 -1.55
CA THR A 14 44.21 48.39 -1.49
C THR A 14 43.59 48.37 -0.09
N ASN A 15 43.99 47.47 0.80
CA ASN A 15 43.31 47.27 2.09
C ASN A 15 44.07 47.88 3.28
N PRO A 16 43.52 48.88 4.00
CA PRO A 16 44.22 49.67 5.04
C PRO A 16 44.11 49.14 6.49
N LYS A 17 43.65 47.90 6.73
CA LYS A 17 43.62 47.30 8.08
C LYS A 17 44.44 46.02 8.13
N VAL A 18 45.72 46.11 8.45
CA VAL A 18 46.60 44.96 8.68
C VAL A 18 47.29 45.07 10.05
N ASN A 19 46.51 45.06 11.13
CA ASN A 19 47.07 45.31 12.46
C ASN A 19 47.59 44.05 13.18
N ARG A 20 47.47 42.84 12.60
CA ARG A 20 47.83 41.57 13.27
C ARG A 20 48.60 40.57 12.40
N CYS A 21 49.05 40.96 11.21
CA CYS A 21 49.89 40.13 10.35
C CYS A 21 51.30 40.68 10.31
N VAL A 22 52.28 39.88 10.75
CA VAL A 22 53.71 40.26 10.74
C VAL A 22 54.19 40.60 9.31
N ASN A 23 53.59 40.00 8.28
CA ASN A 23 53.94 40.23 6.88
C ASN A 23 53.18 41.38 6.21
N LEU A 24 52.30 42.09 6.94
CA LEU A 24 51.51 43.21 6.44
C LEU A 24 50.70 42.87 5.17
N VAL A 25 50.25 41.62 5.04
CA VAL A 25 49.38 41.13 3.97
C VAL A 25 47.92 41.06 4.48
N CYS A 26 46.94 41.46 3.67
CA CYS A 26 45.53 41.39 4.05
C CYS A 26 44.97 39.95 3.94
N PRO A 27 43.84 39.64 4.61
CA PRO A 27 43.28 38.28 4.64
C PRO A 27 42.87 37.70 3.28
N GLN A 28 42.73 38.53 2.25
CA GLN A 28 42.37 38.11 0.89
C GLN A 28 43.59 37.72 0.03
N CYS A 29 44.79 38.15 0.40
CA CYS A 29 46.02 37.77 -0.29
C CYS A 29 46.69 36.63 0.49
N PHE A 30 47.24 35.63 -0.23
CA PHE A 30 47.77 34.42 0.40
C PHE A 30 48.94 34.75 1.34
N CYS A 31 48.76 34.50 2.65
CA CYS A 31 49.79 34.68 3.67
C CYS A 31 49.81 33.48 4.63
N PRO A 32 50.95 32.78 4.79
CA PRO A 32 51.03 31.56 5.59
C PRO A 32 51.24 31.82 7.10
N CYS A 33 51.15 33.07 7.58
CA CYS A 33 51.47 33.37 8.97
C CYS A 33 50.42 32.80 9.96
N PRO A 34 50.81 32.52 11.22
CA PRO A 34 49.95 31.86 12.21
C PRO A 34 48.61 32.57 12.46
N ALA A 35 48.59 33.91 12.41
CA ALA A 35 47.36 34.70 12.60
C ALA A 35 46.34 34.51 11.47
N HIS A 36 46.78 34.31 10.23
CA HIS A 36 45.88 34.00 9.11
C HIS A 36 45.52 32.52 9.07
N SER A 37 46.41 31.62 9.50
CA SER A 37 46.11 30.20 9.67
C SER A 37 45.07 29.98 10.78
N SER A 38 45.14 30.70 11.89
CA SER A 38 44.16 30.60 12.97
C SER A 38 42.82 31.21 12.60
N LEU A 39 42.78 32.35 11.89
CA LEU A 39 41.54 32.93 11.37
C LEU A 39 40.90 32.05 10.28
N LYS A 40 41.71 31.40 9.43
CA LYS A 40 41.23 30.38 8.47
C LYS A 40 40.69 29.14 9.18
N ARG A 41 41.38 28.63 10.21
CA ARG A 41 40.89 27.53 11.05
C ARG A 41 39.62 27.89 11.80
N LYS A 42 39.51 29.13 12.28
CA LYS A 42 38.30 29.63 12.95
C LYS A 42 37.13 29.77 11.97
N ARG A 43 37.35 30.29 10.76
CA ARG A 43 36.35 30.30 9.68
C ARG A 43 36.00 28.90 9.16
N PHE A 44 36.95 27.98 9.16
CA PHE A 44 36.73 26.58 8.81
C PHE A 44 35.91 25.87 9.91
N ALA A 45 36.17 26.13 11.19
CA ALA A 45 35.39 25.60 12.31
C ALA A 45 34.00 26.25 12.43
N GLU A 46 33.88 27.56 12.17
CA GLU A 46 32.61 28.29 12.15
C GLU A 46 31.76 27.94 10.90
N GLY A 47 32.38 27.43 9.83
CA GLY A 47 31.73 27.00 8.59
C GLY A 47 31.58 25.49 8.39
N ALA A 48 32.20 24.65 9.23
CA ALA A 48 32.08 23.19 9.18
C ALA A 48 31.14 22.70 10.29
N ARG A 49 29.83 22.61 10.01
CA ARG A 49 28.87 21.92 10.88
C ARG A 49 28.75 20.46 10.47
N ALA A 50 29.49 19.59 11.16
CA ALA A 50 29.32 18.13 11.10
C ALA A 50 28.50 17.68 12.32
N THR A 51 27.17 17.81 12.25
CA THR A 51 26.25 17.56 13.39
C THR A 51 25.18 16.52 13.06
N LEU A 52 25.50 15.50 12.24
CA LEU A 52 24.52 14.47 11.86
C LEU A 52 24.87 13.04 12.31
N VAL A 53 26.11 12.78 12.74
CA VAL A 53 26.58 11.41 12.98
C VAL A 53 26.94 11.14 14.45
N VAL A 54 27.41 12.15 15.19
CA VAL A 54 27.86 11.97 16.59
C VAL A 54 26.67 11.78 17.54
N ASP A 55 25.66 12.65 17.47
CA ASP A 55 24.51 12.62 18.40
C ASP A 55 23.66 11.34 18.29
N THR A 56 23.56 10.77 17.08
CA THR A 56 22.83 9.51 16.84
C THR A 56 23.57 8.29 17.41
N LEU A 57 24.90 8.32 17.42
CA LEU A 57 25.73 7.24 17.98
C LEU A 57 25.79 7.29 19.51
N ASP A 58 25.83 8.49 20.11
CA ASP A 58 25.76 8.64 21.57
C ASP A 58 24.38 8.22 22.13
N ALA A 59 23.29 8.50 21.40
CA ALA A 59 21.94 8.02 21.77
C ALA A 59 21.80 6.48 21.68
N LEU A 60 22.50 5.84 20.74
CA LEU A 60 22.53 4.38 20.62
C LEU A 60 23.45 3.73 21.67
N ALA A 61 24.56 4.38 22.03
CA ALA A 61 25.46 3.94 23.10
C ALA A 61 24.79 4.03 24.49
N LEU A 62 24.00 5.07 24.74
CA LEU A 62 23.24 5.23 26.00
C LEU A 62 22.15 4.14 26.16
N ASN A 63 21.51 3.75 25.06
CA ASN A 63 20.52 2.65 25.05
C ASN A 63 21.16 1.26 25.23
N ALA A 64 22.38 1.05 24.72
CA ALA A 64 23.12 -0.19 24.93
C ALA A 64 23.57 -0.36 26.40
N HIS A 65 23.86 0.74 27.12
CA HIS A 65 24.18 0.70 28.54
C HIS A 65 22.98 0.34 29.43
N LEU A 66 21.75 0.67 29.03
CA LEU A 66 20.53 0.31 29.77
C LEU A 66 20.14 -1.18 29.62
N ILE A 67 20.57 -1.84 28.55
CA ILE A 67 20.28 -3.27 28.29
C ILE A 67 21.33 -4.20 28.95
N GLY A 68 22.51 -3.66 29.26
CA GLY A 68 23.64 -4.40 29.84
C GLY A 68 23.57 -4.73 31.34
N HIS A 69 22.54 -4.27 32.08
CA HIS A 69 22.42 -4.51 33.53
C HIS A 69 21.52 -5.69 33.94
N SER A 70 21.10 -6.55 33.01
CA SER A 70 20.21 -7.68 33.33
C SER A 70 20.88 -9.06 33.50
N ASN A 71 22.22 -9.15 33.54
CA ASN A 71 22.90 -10.42 33.83
C ASN A 71 24.15 -10.26 34.72
N ARG A 72 23.93 -10.10 36.04
CA ARG A 72 24.89 -10.54 37.06
C ARG A 72 24.19 -10.78 38.42
N ALA A 73 24.07 -12.06 38.75
CA ALA A 73 24.08 -12.71 40.07
C ALA A 73 23.22 -12.15 41.23
N THR A 74 22.22 -12.96 41.60
CA THR A 74 21.78 -13.34 42.96
C THR A 74 22.39 -12.59 44.17
N ALA A 75 21.58 -11.76 44.84
CA ALA A 75 21.54 -11.63 46.30
C ALA A 75 20.26 -10.87 46.76
N SER A 76 19.30 -11.60 47.32
CA SER A 76 18.60 -11.31 48.58
C SER A 76 18.05 -9.89 48.90
N LEU A 77 16.72 -9.87 49.13
CA LEU A 77 15.89 -9.05 50.07
C LEU A 77 14.96 -7.94 49.53
N ASN A 78 13.67 -8.26 49.66
CA ASN A 78 12.55 -7.50 50.26
C ASN A 78 11.87 -6.31 49.57
N HIS A 79 10.57 -6.55 49.33
CA HIS A 79 9.36 -5.72 49.53
C HIS A 79 9.19 -4.37 48.80
N GLY A 80 8.04 -4.23 48.13
CA GLY A 80 7.42 -2.94 47.84
C GLY A 80 6.38 -2.98 46.72
N SER A 81 5.11 -2.94 47.08
CA SER A 81 3.89 -3.02 46.28
C SER A 81 3.55 -1.79 45.40
N ALA A 82 2.55 -1.99 44.53
CA ALA A 82 1.62 -1.00 43.93
C ALA A 82 2.15 -0.21 42.73
N ALA A 83 1.36 0.20 41.73
CA ALA A 83 0.03 -0.12 41.24
C ALA A 83 -0.04 0.48 39.82
N VAL A 84 -0.92 -0.07 39.00
CA VAL A 84 -1.32 0.45 37.69
C VAL A 84 -2.07 1.77 37.88
N GLU A 85 -1.80 2.78 37.07
CA GLU A 85 -2.84 3.71 36.61
C GLU A 85 -2.46 4.40 35.28
N HIS A 86 -3.38 4.28 34.33
CA HIS A 86 -3.46 5.03 33.08
C HIS A 86 -3.90 6.48 33.37
N HIS A 87 -3.39 7.45 32.62
CA HIS A 87 -4.23 8.45 31.94
C HIS A 87 -3.47 9.32 30.93
N ASP A 88 -4.14 9.55 29.81
CA ASP A 88 -3.91 10.57 28.79
C ASP A 88 -3.85 12.01 29.39
N ASP A 89 -3.08 12.93 28.81
CA ASP A 89 -3.66 14.16 28.20
C ASP A 89 -2.65 15.09 27.51
N TYR A 90 -3.20 15.86 26.56
CA TYR A 90 -2.60 16.96 25.80
C TYR A 90 -2.25 18.19 26.66
N GLY A 91 -1.20 18.96 26.28
CA GLY A 91 -1.21 20.43 26.46
C GLY A 91 0.12 21.11 26.84
N GLY A 92 0.49 22.12 26.06
CA GLY A 92 1.72 22.93 26.11
C GLY A 92 2.05 23.73 27.39
N GLY A 93 3.31 24.19 27.44
CA GLY A 93 3.82 25.21 28.38
C GLY A 93 5.35 25.19 28.43
N GLY A 94 6.01 26.28 28.02
CA GLY A 94 7.47 26.39 27.96
C GLY A 94 8.15 26.64 29.32
N PHE A 95 9.48 26.57 29.35
CA PHE A 95 10.48 27.32 30.16
C PHE A 95 11.84 26.61 29.96
N GLU A 96 12.78 27.24 29.24
CA GLU A 96 14.02 27.88 29.72
C GLU A 96 15.24 26.96 29.91
N TYR A 97 16.31 27.38 29.24
CA TYR A 97 17.67 26.85 29.22
C TYR A 97 18.34 26.84 30.61
N CYS A 98 19.19 25.85 30.87
CA CYS A 98 20.41 26.13 31.62
C CYS A 98 21.56 25.19 31.20
N ASP A 99 22.55 25.79 30.54
CA ASP A 99 23.90 25.29 30.38
C ASP A 99 24.55 24.97 31.74
N THR A 100 25.37 23.93 31.80
CA THR A 100 26.65 23.96 32.54
C THR A 100 27.54 22.82 32.05
N ALA A 101 28.50 23.18 31.21
CA ALA A 101 29.65 22.37 30.89
C ALA A 101 30.60 22.31 32.09
N HIS A 102 31.10 21.12 32.42
CA HIS A 102 32.34 20.97 33.18
C HIS A 102 33.37 20.18 32.36
N VAL A 103 34.39 20.91 31.95
CA VAL A 103 35.64 20.44 31.35
C VAL A 103 36.53 19.89 32.46
N VAL A 104 37.11 18.70 32.25
CA VAL A 104 38.38 18.32 32.88
C VAL A 104 39.29 17.74 31.79
N SER A 105 40.39 18.46 31.53
CA SER A 105 41.49 18.03 30.67
C SER A 105 42.49 17.18 31.44
N ALA A 106 43.06 16.15 30.83
CA ALA A 106 44.35 15.61 31.23
C ALA A 106 45.17 15.10 30.03
N ALA A 107 46.28 15.81 29.81
CA ALA A 107 47.60 15.49 29.25
C ALA A 107 47.84 14.29 28.30
N ILE A 108 48.62 14.61 27.26
CA ILE A 108 49.20 13.77 26.20
C ILE A 108 50.36 12.93 26.75
N GLY A 109 50.45 11.67 26.28
CA GLY A 109 51.65 10.85 26.33
C GLY A 109 51.73 9.93 25.10
N ASP A 110 52.69 10.20 24.21
CA ASP A 110 53.04 9.37 23.05
C ASP A 110 53.47 7.96 23.50
N THR A 111 52.68 6.94 23.20
CA THR A 111 53.15 5.58 22.94
C THR A 111 52.18 4.92 21.96
N ALA A 112 52.72 4.40 20.86
CA ALA A 112 52.00 3.53 19.95
C ALA A 112 51.49 2.31 20.72
N LEU A 113 50.17 2.25 20.93
CA LEU A 113 49.48 1.08 21.41
C LEU A 113 48.24 0.93 20.54
N GLU A 114 48.23 -0.20 19.84
CA GLU A 114 47.11 -0.78 19.12
C GLU A 114 45.79 -0.42 19.82
N ALA A 115 44.95 0.35 19.13
CA ALA A 115 43.59 0.57 19.58
C ALA A 115 42.92 -0.80 19.72
N PRO A 116 42.20 -1.07 20.82
CA PRO A 116 41.60 -2.37 21.03
C PRO A 116 40.69 -2.66 19.85
N LEU A 117 40.86 -3.84 19.25
CA LEU A 117 39.81 -4.55 18.53
C LEU A 117 38.64 -4.80 19.50
N SER A 118 37.90 -3.75 19.87
CA SER A 118 36.51 -3.91 20.20
C SER A 118 35.80 -4.15 18.88
N GLN A 119 35.96 -5.37 18.35
CA GLN A 119 34.95 -5.97 17.50
C GLN A 119 33.64 -5.86 18.26
N VAL A 120 32.86 -4.83 17.97
CA VAL A 120 31.43 -4.88 18.16
C VAL A 120 30.93 -5.86 17.09
N ALA A 121 31.17 -7.14 17.34
CA ALA A 121 30.55 -8.23 16.62
C ALA A 121 29.09 -8.24 17.07
N LEU A 122 28.27 -7.39 16.44
CA LEU A 122 26.82 -7.55 16.46
C LEU A 122 26.52 -8.81 15.64
N ALA A 123 26.55 -9.96 16.32
CA ALA A 123 26.07 -11.20 15.77
C ALA A 123 24.57 -11.02 15.50
N PHE A 124 24.20 -10.88 14.22
CA PHE A 124 22.84 -11.04 13.74
C PHE A 124 22.71 -12.46 13.13
N PRO A 125 22.48 -13.51 13.94
CA PRO A 125 22.15 -14.81 13.39
C PRO A 125 20.71 -14.73 12.88
N ASN A 126 20.57 -14.68 11.56
CA ASN A 126 19.33 -14.74 10.79
C ASN A 126 18.64 -13.39 10.51
N ARG A 127 18.61 -13.09 9.20
CA ARG A 127 17.77 -12.15 8.45
C ARG A 127 18.29 -10.72 8.20
N TYR A 128 18.17 -10.36 6.92
CA TYR A 128 18.08 -9.02 6.29
C TYR A 128 19.27 -8.07 6.41
N ALA A 129 19.77 -7.67 5.23
CA ALA A 129 20.35 -6.35 5.04
C ALA A 129 19.25 -5.30 5.25
N ASN A 130 19.19 -4.72 6.45
CA ASN A 130 18.46 -3.49 6.75
C ASN A 130 19.52 -2.38 6.87
N LEU A 131 19.47 -1.31 6.07
CA LEU A 131 18.62 -0.14 6.28
C LEU A 131 19.03 0.62 7.55
N ILE A 132 19.76 1.72 7.39
CA ILE A 132 19.79 2.78 8.42
C ILE A 132 18.52 3.61 8.21
N LEU A 133 17.46 3.26 8.94
CA LEU A 133 16.34 4.15 9.22
C LEU A 133 16.78 5.09 10.35
N ALA A 134 17.37 6.22 9.98
CA ALA A 134 17.22 7.45 10.76
C ALA A 134 16.15 8.27 10.02
N GLN A 135 15.24 8.89 10.77
CA GLN A 135 14.09 9.63 10.24
C GLN A 135 14.45 10.46 8.99
N ASP A 136 13.74 10.21 7.89
CA ASP A 136 13.65 11.04 6.68
C ASP A 136 14.96 11.43 5.95
N LEU A 137 15.91 10.49 5.77
CA LEU A 137 16.91 10.59 4.68
C LEU A 137 17.32 9.25 4.09
N LEU A 138 17.22 9.14 2.75
CA LEU A 138 17.87 8.07 1.99
C LEU A 138 19.23 8.59 1.49
N ILE A 139 20.33 8.04 2.00
CA ILE A 139 21.66 8.20 1.39
C ILE A 139 21.89 6.98 0.51
N THR A 140 21.87 7.15 -0.82
CA THR A 140 22.21 6.06 -1.72
C THR A 140 23.70 6.03 -1.97
N VAL A 141 24.30 4.89 -1.64
CA VAL A 141 25.67 4.51 -1.96
C VAL A 141 25.67 3.70 -3.25
N PHE A 142 26.45 4.08 -4.27
CA PHE A 142 26.80 3.11 -5.30
C PHE A 142 27.93 2.24 -4.76
N PRO A 143 27.82 0.89 -4.79
CA PRO A 143 28.87 0.03 -4.27
C PRO A 143 30.17 0.26 -5.07
N GLY A 144 31.18 0.82 -4.39
CA GLY A 144 32.58 0.74 -4.82
C GLY A 144 33.23 1.94 -5.54
N LYS A 145 32.51 3.00 -5.98
CA LYS A 145 33.16 4.06 -6.79
C LYS A 145 32.73 5.53 -6.59
N LEU A 146 31.46 5.85 -6.39
CA LEU A 146 30.98 7.24 -6.25
C LEU A 146 29.90 7.34 -5.17
N PHE A 147 30.06 8.33 -4.31
CA PHE A 147 29.23 8.64 -3.16
C PHE A 147 28.82 10.10 -3.23
N VAL A 148 27.53 10.38 -3.04
CA VAL A 148 27.00 11.74 -3.06
C VAL A 148 26.53 12.09 -1.65
N LEU A 149 27.07 13.17 -1.08
CA LEU A 149 26.68 13.68 0.22
C LEU A 149 25.86 14.98 0.05
N PRO A 150 24.77 15.15 0.81
CA PRO A 150 23.92 16.32 0.71
C PRO A 150 24.66 17.60 1.11
N ALA A 151 24.28 18.71 0.49
CA ALA A 151 24.64 20.03 0.96
C ALA A 151 23.69 20.46 2.10
N ALA A 152 24.27 20.99 3.18
CA ALA A 152 23.54 21.58 4.28
C ALA A 152 23.22 23.07 3.99
N ASN A 153 22.04 23.54 4.38
CA ASN A 153 21.71 24.97 4.34
C ASN A 153 22.02 25.65 5.69
N GLU A 154 22.05 27.00 5.72
CA GLU A 154 22.43 27.80 6.90
C GLU A 154 21.60 27.50 8.17
N GLY A 155 20.43 26.89 8.02
CA GLY A 155 19.56 26.50 9.13
C GLY A 155 19.55 25.00 9.47
N MET A 156 20.18 24.11 8.69
CA MET A 156 20.04 22.64 8.76
C MET A 156 18.60 22.11 8.58
N ASN A 157 17.63 22.97 8.26
CA ASN A 157 16.20 22.62 8.21
C ASN A 157 15.82 21.80 6.97
N GLN A 158 16.67 21.77 5.94
CA GLN A 158 16.45 21.01 4.70
C GLN A 158 17.80 20.55 4.14
N LEU A 159 17.96 19.24 3.97
CA LEU A 159 19.09 18.67 3.25
C LEU A 159 18.79 18.70 1.76
N ARG A 160 19.73 19.23 0.96
CA ARG A 160 19.57 19.39 -0.49
C ARG A 160 20.67 18.65 -1.22
N PHE A 161 20.30 18.03 -2.33
CA PHE A 161 21.23 17.43 -3.25
C PHE A 161 21.24 18.28 -4.52
N ASP A 162 22.04 19.34 -4.51
CA ASP A 162 22.17 20.29 -5.63
C ASP A 162 23.63 20.36 -6.12
N ALA A 163 23.93 21.35 -6.96
CA ALA A 163 25.27 21.57 -7.53
C ALA A 163 26.38 21.76 -6.48
N THR A 164 26.03 22.00 -5.20
CA THR A 164 26.97 22.15 -4.09
C THR A 164 27.20 20.86 -3.29
N SER A 165 26.55 19.76 -3.68
CA SER A 165 26.74 18.44 -3.07
C SER A 165 28.18 17.94 -3.22
N ALA A 166 28.68 17.22 -2.22
CA ALA A 166 30.01 16.63 -2.27
C ALA A 166 29.97 15.24 -2.92
N HIS A 167 30.74 15.07 -3.99
CA HIS A 167 30.96 13.77 -4.63
C HIS A 167 32.26 13.19 -4.07
N VAL A 168 32.17 12.10 -3.32
CA VAL A 168 33.33 11.34 -2.86
C VAL A 168 33.52 10.13 -3.77
N PHE A 169 34.68 10.00 -4.37
CA PHE A 169 35.03 8.92 -5.27
C PHE A 169 35.93 7.93 -4.54
N ALA A 170 35.69 6.64 -4.71
CA ALA A 170 36.57 5.58 -4.27
C ALA A 170 37.26 4.97 -5.48
N ILE A 171 38.58 4.99 -5.49
CA ILE A 171 39.38 4.50 -6.61
C ILE A 171 40.57 3.70 -6.09
N THR A 172 41.09 2.82 -6.93
CA THR A 172 42.32 2.07 -6.64
C THR A 172 43.44 2.60 -7.51
N VAL A 173 44.55 3.05 -6.91
CA VAL A 173 45.67 3.68 -7.61
C VAL A 173 46.93 2.82 -7.49
N GLN A 174 47.61 2.60 -8.61
CA GLN A 174 48.92 1.95 -8.66
C GLN A 174 50.04 2.99 -8.51
N PHE A 175 50.73 2.97 -7.37
CA PHE A 175 52.01 3.68 -7.17
C PHE A 175 53.19 2.78 -7.59
N ALA A 176 54.41 3.35 -7.63
CA ALA A 176 55.61 2.62 -8.00
C ALA A 176 55.87 1.38 -7.10
N ASP A 177 55.50 1.47 -5.82
CA ASP A 177 55.79 0.45 -4.81
C ASP A 177 54.58 -0.43 -4.42
N ARG A 178 53.34 0.06 -4.61
CA ARG A 178 52.12 -0.64 -4.18
C ARG A 178 50.83 -0.13 -4.82
N VAL A 179 49.77 -0.92 -4.71
CA VAL A 179 48.39 -0.52 -5.01
C VAL A 179 47.73 0.03 -3.75
N VAL A 180 47.08 1.20 -3.83
CA VAL A 180 46.43 1.85 -2.69
C VAL A 180 44.99 2.26 -3.02
N PRO A 181 44.00 1.93 -2.16
CA PRO A 181 42.67 2.51 -2.26
C PRO A 181 42.69 3.96 -1.79
N MET A 182 42.26 4.87 -2.66
CA MET A 182 42.22 6.30 -2.41
C MET A 182 40.79 6.82 -2.47
N LEU A 183 40.51 7.84 -1.65
CA LEU A 183 39.22 8.53 -1.63
C LEU A 183 39.45 9.99 -2.06
N TYR A 184 38.63 10.47 -2.99
CA TYR A 184 38.70 11.84 -3.50
C TYR A 184 37.37 12.56 -3.32
N CYS A 185 37.36 13.75 -2.72
CA CYS A 185 36.18 14.59 -2.59
C CYS A 185 36.20 15.74 -3.61
N SER A 186 35.12 15.90 -4.39
CA SER A 186 34.99 16.96 -5.39
C SER A 186 34.88 18.37 -4.82
N GLN A 187 34.45 18.52 -3.57
CA GLN A 187 34.21 19.82 -2.92
C GLN A 187 35.43 20.32 -2.13
N CYS A 188 36.15 19.42 -1.46
CA CYS A 188 37.19 19.81 -0.52
C CYS A 188 38.53 20.08 -1.23
N ARG A 189 39.16 21.20 -0.90
CA ARG A 189 40.47 21.62 -1.45
C ARG A 189 41.62 21.37 -0.49
N THR A 190 41.58 20.26 0.24
CA THR A 190 42.73 19.78 1.02
C THR A 190 43.90 19.45 0.09
N THR A 191 45.14 19.65 0.52
CA THR A 191 46.37 19.31 -0.21
C THR A 191 46.28 17.86 -0.70
N ARG A 192 45.87 16.94 0.18
CA ARG A 192 45.61 15.54 -0.16
C ARG A 192 44.54 15.35 -1.25
N ASN A 193 43.41 16.05 -1.19
CA ASN A 193 42.38 15.92 -2.24
C ASN A 193 42.82 16.51 -3.57
N LEU A 194 43.57 17.62 -3.57
CA LEU A 194 44.08 18.24 -4.80
C LEU A 194 45.11 17.34 -5.48
N LEU A 195 46.04 16.76 -4.73
CA LEU A 195 47.00 15.79 -5.25
C LEU A 195 46.30 14.51 -5.73
N THR A 196 45.31 14.02 -4.99
CA THR A 196 44.49 12.88 -5.43
C THR A 196 43.76 13.22 -6.73
N LYS A 197 43.19 14.42 -6.86
CA LYS A 197 42.53 14.88 -8.08
C LYS A 197 43.47 14.83 -9.28
N GLU A 198 44.71 15.29 -9.13
CA GLU A 198 45.71 15.28 -10.21
C GLU A 198 46.07 13.85 -10.64
N VAL A 199 46.18 12.95 -9.67
CA VAL A 199 46.37 11.51 -9.91
C VAL A 199 45.16 10.92 -10.65
N VAL A 200 43.94 11.23 -10.22
CA VAL A 200 42.69 10.71 -10.81
C VAL A 200 42.44 11.29 -12.21
N ALA A 201 42.76 12.56 -12.42
CA ALA A 201 42.62 13.26 -13.69
C ALA A 201 43.70 12.85 -14.72
N GLY A 202 44.66 12.02 -14.32
CA GLY A 202 45.77 11.59 -15.17
C GLY A 202 46.78 12.70 -15.47
N THR A 203 46.73 13.84 -14.77
CA THR A 203 47.69 14.93 -14.94
C THR A 203 49.04 14.62 -14.29
N VAL A 204 49.06 13.66 -13.37
CA VAL A 204 50.27 13.13 -12.74
C VAL A 204 50.28 11.61 -12.88
N VAL A 205 51.40 11.05 -13.35
CA VAL A 205 51.59 9.60 -13.50
C VAL A 205 51.95 9.00 -12.14
N PRO A 206 51.06 8.25 -11.46
CA PRO A 206 51.27 7.82 -10.07
C PRO A 206 52.35 6.74 -9.95
N SER A 207 52.55 5.95 -11.02
CA SER A 207 53.59 4.93 -11.12
C SER A 207 55.02 5.50 -11.15
N SER A 208 55.19 6.83 -11.25
CA SER A 208 56.51 7.50 -11.21
C SER A 208 57.01 7.83 -9.81
N ARG A 209 56.22 7.58 -8.75
CA ARG A 209 56.56 7.88 -7.35
C ARG A 209 56.04 6.80 -6.40
N THR A 210 56.66 6.70 -5.22
CA THR A 210 56.20 5.81 -4.15
C THR A 210 55.02 6.41 -3.38
N PHE A 211 54.23 5.57 -2.71
CA PHE A 211 53.14 6.04 -1.85
C PHE A 211 53.65 6.91 -0.68
N ALA A 212 54.85 6.63 -0.17
CA ALA A 212 55.47 7.42 0.91
C ALA A 212 55.80 8.85 0.46
N GLU A 213 56.32 9.04 -0.76
CA GLU A 213 56.57 10.36 -1.35
C GLU A 213 55.27 11.13 -1.59
N TYR A 214 54.20 10.43 -1.97
CA TYR A 214 52.86 11.03 -2.07
C TYR A 214 52.33 11.47 -0.68
N GLN A 215 52.48 10.64 0.35
CA GLN A 215 52.05 10.97 1.71
C GLN A 215 52.83 12.15 2.31
N ALA A 216 54.14 12.23 2.04
CA ALA A 216 55.00 13.32 2.53
C ALA A 216 54.59 14.70 1.97
N GLN A 217 53.90 14.74 0.84
CA GLN A 217 53.36 15.98 0.24
C GLN A 217 51.98 16.37 0.81
N CYS A 218 51.35 15.49 1.59
CA CYS A 218 50.03 15.73 2.20
C CYS A 218 50.21 16.12 3.67
N ASP A 219 50.19 17.41 3.96
CA ASP A 219 50.29 17.96 5.33
C ASP A 219 48.95 17.99 6.08
N ASP A 220 47.85 17.63 5.40
CA ASP A 220 46.50 17.62 5.94
C ASP A 220 45.85 16.23 6.00
N GLY A 221 44.91 16.08 6.94
CA GLY A 221 44.09 14.88 7.11
C GLY A 221 42.97 14.75 6.08
N ASP A 222 42.29 13.61 6.08
CA ASP A 222 41.13 13.37 5.22
C ASP A 222 40.02 14.39 5.52
N CYS A 223 39.32 14.86 4.49
CA CYS A 223 38.23 15.81 4.69
C CYS A 223 37.03 15.14 5.39
N VAL A 224 36.15 15.94 5.98
CA VAL A 224 34.97 15.44 6.69
C VAL A 224 34.12 14.50 5.83
N HIS A 225 33.95 14.80 4.55
CA HIS A 225 33.21 13.95 3.61
C HIS A 225 33.85 12.57 3.40
N VAL A 226 35.18 12.52 3.32
CA VAL A 226 35.95 11.27 3.18
C VAL A 226 35.90 10.47 4.48
N ASN A 227 36.01 11.13 5.64
CA ASN A 227 35.90 10.46 6.94
C ASN A 227 34.50 9.87 7.18
N VAL A 228 33.44 10.62 6.85
CA VAL A 228 32.05 10.13 6.89
C VAL A 228 31.91 8.89 6.01
N LEU A 229 32.47 8.92 4.80
CA LEU A 229 32.47 7.74 3.93
C LEU A 229 33.21 6.56 4.56
N ARG A 230 34.42 6.75 5.10
CA ARG A 230 35.20 5.65 5.70
C ARG A 230 34.44 4.95 6.83
N ILE A 231 33.67 5.70 7.61
CA ILE A 231 32.80 5.15 8.67
C ILE A 231 31.64 4.34 8.06
N LEU A 232 31.00 4.87 7.01
CA LEU A 232 29.89 4.19 6.31
C LEU A 232 30.35 2.99 5.47
N ALA A 233 31.60 2.99 5.02
CA ALA A 233 32.15 2.03 4.06
C ALA A 233 32.38 0.63 4.65
N VAL A 234 32.40 0.49 5.97
CA VAL A 234 32.63 -0.78 6.69
C VAL A 234 31.55 -1.84 6.35
N ASN A 235 30.39 -1.43 5.81
CA ASN A 235 29.24 -2.29 5.52
C ASN A 235 28.82 -2.32 4.04
N LEU A 236 29.69 -1.92 3.10
CA LEU A 236 29.30 -1.78 1.70
C LEU A 236 29.52 -3.04 0.85
N PRO A 237 28.61 -3.36 -0.08
CA PRO A 237 28.79 -4.48 -1.00
C PRO A 237 29.90 -4.21 -2.02
N THR A 238 30.42 -5.29 -2.63
CA THR A 238 31.41 -5.22 -3.70
C THR A 238 30.86 -4.54 -4.96
N PRO A 239 31.72 -3.90 -5.79
CA PRO A 239 31.31 -3.25 -7.03
C PRO A 239 30.57 -4.23 -7.98
N PRO A 240 29.60 -3.77 -8.79
CA PRO A 240 28.92 -4.59 -9.79
C PRO A 240 29.88 -5.17 -10.84
N ARG A 241 29.55 -6.32 -11.43
CA ARG A 241 30.33 -6.92 -12.53
C ARG A 241 30.38 -5.99 -13.75
N GLY A 242 31.56 -5.91 -14.39
CA GLY A 242 31.82 -5.08 -15.57
C GLY A 242 32.33 -3.66 -15.26
N VAL A 243 32.51 -3.32 -13.98
CA VAL A 243 33.01 -2.02 -13.51
C VAL A 243 34.44 -2.23 -13.01
N ASP A 244 35.46 -1.76 -13.74
CA ASP A 244 36.87 -1.92 -13.34
C ASP A 244 37.23 -0.95 -12.19
N PRO A 245 37.48 -1.39 -10.95
CA PRO A 245 37.76 -0.51 -9.80
C PRO A 245 39.01 0.38 -9.97
N GLY A 246 39.87 0.11 -10.96
CA GLY A 246 41.03 0.93 -11.31
C GLY A 246 40.73 2.09 -12.26
N THR A 247 39.57 2.12 -12.94
CA THR A 247 39.25 3.14 -13.96
C THR A 247 38.06 4.01 -13.57
N ILE A 248 38.19 5.31 -13.81
CA ILE A 248 37.13 6.28 -13.50
C ILE A 248 36.12 6.50 -14.65
N ALA A 249 36.45 6.00 -15.84
CA ALA A 249 35.60 6.12 -17.04
C ALA A 249 34.29 5.33 -16.92
N ASP A 250 34.25 4.26 -16.12
CA ASP A 250 33.10 3.35 -16.01
C ASP A 250 32.07 3.76 -14.93
N ILE A 251 31.96 5.05 -14.59
CA ILE A 251 30.90 5.51 -13.66
C ILE A 251 29.62 5.75 -14.48
N PRO A 252 28.59 4.87 -14.39
CA PRO A 252 27.42 4.93 -15.25
C PRO A 252 26.69 6.28 -15.10
N PRO A 253 26.21 6.89 -16.19
CA PRO A 253 25.31 8.02 -16.11
C PRO A 253 23.99 7.56 -15.50
N GLY A 254 23.57 8.16 -14.37
CA GLY A 254 22.28 7.84 -13.74
C GLY A 254 22.34 7.16 -12.37
N CYS A 255 23.28 7.52 -11.50
CA CYS A 255 23.16 7.16 -10.08
C CYS A 255 21.91 7.83 -9.49
N GLN A 256 20.81 7.08 -9.34
CA GLN A 256 19.52 7.58 -8.86
C GLN A 256 19.42 7.50 -7.34
N PHE A 257 19.02 8.58 -6.70
CA PHE A 257 18.77 8.61 -5.27
C PHE A 257 17.50 9.43 -4.97
N GLY A 258 16.75 8.96 -3.98
CA GLY A 258 15.46 9.53 -3.60
C GLY A 258 15.56 10.25 -2.26
N VAL A 259 15.24 11.53 -2.21
CA VAL A 259 15.19 12.31 -0.98
C VAL A 259 13.73 12.44 -0.58
N THR A 260 13.35 11.80 0.52
CA THR A 260 12.01 11.94 1.09
C THR A 260 12.05 13.01 2.17
N SER A 261 11.48 14.18 1.88
CA SER A 261 11.07 15.13 2.92
C SER A 261 9.69 14.75 3.44
N HIS A 262 9.29 15.27 4.61
CA HIS A 262 8.02 14.95 5.29
C HIS A 262 6.78 14.90 4.38
N ASN A 263 6.77 15.63 3.25
CA ASN A 263 5.62 15.72 2.33
C ASN A 263 5.89 15.30 0.87
N ARG A 264 7.14 15.01 0.46
CA ARG A 264 7.47 14.70 -0.95
C ARG A 264 8.77 13.91 -1.07
N THR A 265 8.77 12.89 -1.94
CA THR A 265 10.00 12.24 -2.42
C THR A 265 10.44 12.87 -3.74
N GLN A 266 11.63 13.46 -3.76
CA GLN A 266 12.31 13.95 -4.97
C GLN A 266 13.36 12.93 -5.40
N ILE A 267 13.49 12.68 -6.70
CA ILE A 267 14.50 11.76 -7.24
C ILE A 267 15.55 12.60 -7.96
N PHE A 268 16.82 12.31 -7.70
CA PHE A 268 17.95 12.94 -8.35
C PHE A 268 18.79 11.89 -9.06
N ALA A 269 19.43 12.28 -10.17
CA ALA A 269 20.39 11.46 -10.89
C ALA A 269 21.70 12.22 -11.10
N SER A 270 22.85 11.62 -10.81
CA SER A 270 24.15 12.19 -11.16
C SER A 270 24.53 11.85 -12.60
N VAL A 271 24.82 12.87 -13.42
CA VAL A 271 25.27 12.73 -14.82
C VAL A 271 26.59 13.46 -15.03
N GLN A 272 27.36 13.04 -16.03
CA GLN A 272 28.64 13.66 -16.35
C GLN A 272 28.42 15.05 -16.98
N ALA A 273 29.16 16.05 -16.48
CA ALA A 273 28.98 17.45 -16.83
C ALA A 273 29.92 17.94 -17.95
N SER A 274 31.06 17.27 -18.15
CA SER A 274 32.00 17.55 -19.25
C SER A 274 32.69 16.26 -19.68
N GLU A 275 33.61 16.31 -20.64
CA GLU A 275 34.43 15.13 -21.01
C GLU A 275 35.24 14.57 -19.83
N HIS A 276 35.43 15.38 -18.77
CA HIS A 276 36.11 14.96 -17.57
C HIS A 276 35.20 14.06 -16.69
N PRO A 277 35.57 12.80 -16.39
CA PRO A 277 34.70 11.83 -15.71
C PRO A 277 34.34 12.20 -14.26
N LEU A 278 35.19 13.00 -13.61
CA LEU A 278 34.95 13.60 -12.28
C LEU A 278 33.98 14.78 -12.25
N ASP A 279 33.73 15.43 -13.39
CA ASP A 279 32.84 16.58 -13.45
C ASP A 279 31.42 16.08 -13.62
N ARG A 280 30.58 16.29 -12.60
CA ARG A 280 29.27 15.65 -12.47
C ARG A 280 28.26 16.68 -11.99
N VAL A 281 27.07 16.65 -12.58
CA VAL A 281 25.92 17.48 -12.23
C VAL A 281 24.74 16.62 -11.83
N LEU A 282 23.90 17.13 -10.92
CA LEU A 282 22.68 16.47 -10.52
C LEU A 282 21.52 16.89 -11.43
N MET A 283 20.66 15.92 -11.72
CA MET A 283 19.43 16.07 -12.46
C MET A 283 18.28 15.75 -11.50
N GLU A 284 17.42 16.72 -11.20
CA GLU A 284 16.20 16.52 -10.42
C GLU A 284 15.06 16.04 -11.32
N LEU A 285 14.31 15.03 -10.88
CA LEU A 285 13.10 14.59 -11.57
C LEU A 285 11.92 15.50 -11.18
N GLU A 286 11.57 16.45 -12.04
CA GLU A 286 10.45 17.37 -11.82
C GLU A 286 9.11 16.85 -12.36
N GLY A 287 9.11 15.77 -13.14
CA GLY A 287 7.92 15.14 -13.73
C GLY A 287 8.21 13.77 -14.35
N GLU A 288 7.35 13.28 -15.25
CA GLU A 288 7.60 12.04 -15.98
C GLU A 288 8.68 12.24 -17.03
N ASN A 289 9.86 11.67 -16.82
CA ASN A 289 11.02 11.74 -17.73
C ASN A 289 11.53 13.17 -18.01
N LEU A 290 10.98 14.19 -17.35
CA LEU A 290 11.50 15.55 -17.39
C LEU A 290 12.53 15.72 -16.29
N TRP A 291 13.79 15.60 -16.67
CA TRP A 291 14.92 15.81 -15.80
C TRP A 291 15.39 17.25 -15.87
N LYS A 292 15.41 17.92 -14.73
CA LYS A 292 15.95 19.26 -14.58
C LYS A 292 17.39 19.20 -14.10
N CYS A 293 18.31 19.64 -14.95
CA CYS A 293 19.67 19.92 -14.52
C CYS A 293 19.67 20.98 -13.42
N THR A 294 20.24 20.66 -12.26
CA THR A 294 20.32 21.59 -11.13
C THR A 294 21.31 22.74 -11.37
N SER A 295 22.21 22.58 -12.34
CA SER A 295 23.23 23.59 -12.66
C SER A 295 22.87 24.48 -13.86
N CYS A 296 21.90 24.08 -14.69
CA CYS A 296 21.51 24.86 -15.88
C CYS A 296 20.16 25.57 -15.66
N PRO A 297 20.08 26.89 -15.91
CA PRO A 297 18.84 27.65 -15.71
C PRO A 297 17.74 27.31 -16.74
N ARG A 298 18.08 26.68 -17.88
CA ARG A 298 17.12 26.17 -18.88
C ARG A 298 17.47 24.73 -19.25
N THR A 299 16.55 23.82 -18.99
CA THR A 299 16.72 22.37 -19.16
C THR A 299 16.56 21.92 -20.61
N THR A 300 15.70 22.61 -21.38
CA THR A 300 15.38 22.25 -22.77
C THR A 300 16.57 22.38 -23.72
N SER A 301 17.54 23.26 -23.42
CA SER A 301 18.77 23.45 -24.19
C SER A 301 20.02 22.95 -23.46
N CYS A 302 19.86 22.19 -22.38
CA CYS A 302 20.97 21.66 -21.60
C CYS A 302 21.63 20.49 -22.33
N THR A 303 22.96 20.49 -22.38
CA THR A 303 23.79 19.40 -22.92
C THR A 303 23.91 18.24 -21.93
N HIS A 304 23.67 18.46 -20.64
CA HIS A 304 23.58 17.42 -19.61
C HIS A 304 22.21 16.75 -19.67
N ARG A 305 22.12 15.65 -20.42
CA ARG A 305 20.90 14.85 -20.53
C ARG A 305 21.17 13.42 -20.07
N ILE A 306 20.12 12.79 -19.54
CA ILE A 306 20.12 11.36 -19.26
C ILE A 306 19.80 10.66 -20.56
N ASP A 307 20.68 9.78 -21.01
CA ASP A 307 20.43 8.94 -22.17
C ASP A 307 19.34 7.91 -21.85
N PRO A 308 18.16 7.96 -22.51
CA PRO A 308 17.06 7.03 -22.26
C PRO A 308 17.39 5.58 -22.66
N GLU A 309 18.47 5.32 -23.40
CA GLU A 309 18.87 3.96 -23.79
C GLU A 309 19.11 3.04 -22.58
N TRP A 310 19.54 3.59 -21.44
CA TRP A 310 19.69 2.82 -20.19
C TRP A 310 18.36 2.39 -19.54
N PHE A 311 17.23 2.96 -19.97
CA PHE A 311 15.88 2.66 -19.48
C PHE A 311 14.98 1.96 -20.49
N ARG A 312 15.47 1.72 -21.71
CA ARG A 312 14.73 0.91 -22.68
C ARG A 312 14.82 -0.54 -22.22
N ASP A 313 13.66 -1.17 -22.05
CA ASP A 313 13.59 -2.61 -22.21
C ASP A 313 14.19 -2.92 -23.58
N ASP A 314 15.29 -3.67 -23.60
CA ASP A 314 15.75 -4.31 -24.83
C ASP A 314 14.60 -5.21 -25.30
N PHE A 315 13.80 -4.67 -26.22
CA PHE A 315 12.96 -5.46 -27.09
C PHE A 315 13.92 -6.30 -27.93
N ASP A 316 14.23 -7.49 -27.40
CA ASP A 316 14.86 -8.53 -28.16
C ASP A 316 13.93 -8.85 -29.34
N SER A 317 14.39 -8.47 -30.53
CA SER A 317 13.71 -8.65 -31.81
C SER A 317 13.61 -10.13 -32.20
N SER A 318 14.05 -11.06 -31.35
CA SER A 318 13.78 -12.50 -31.46
C SER A 318 12.33 -12.87 -31.10
N ARG A 319 11.34 -12.21 -31.70
CA ARG A 319 10.01 -12.80 -31.98
C ARG A 319 10.09 -13.92 -33.05
N GLY A 320 11.22 -14.62 -33.11
CA GLY A 320 11.56 -15.56 -34.19
C GLY A 320 11.23 -17.03 -33.92
N ALA A 321 10.85 -17.39 -32.69
CA ALA A 321 10.38 -18.74 -32.42
C ALA A 321 9.14 -18.68 -31.52
N THR A 322 8.05 -19.25 -31.99
CA THR A 322 6.86 -19.62 -31.22
C THR A 322 7.24 -20.64 -30.15
N TRP A 323 7.93 -20.19 -29.10
CA TRP A 323 8.11 -20.98 -27.89
C TRP A 323 6.86 -20.82 -27.04
N THR A 324 6.02 -21.85 -27.04
CA THR A 324 4.96 -21.99 -26.06
C THR A 324 5.58 -22.46 -24.74
N PRO A 325 5.32 -21.77 -23.62
CA PRO A 325 5.73 -22.27 -22.31
C PRO A 325 5.16 -23.68 -22.11
N PRO A 326 5.92 -24.61 -21.50
CA PRO A 326 5.43 -25.97 -21.24
C PRO A 326 4.11 -25.91 -20.45
N SER A 327 3.15 -26.79 -20.75
CA SER A 327 1.89 -26.95 -20.01
C SER A 327 2.07 -27.53 -18.60
N VAL A 328 3.29 -27.47 -18.07
CA VAL A 328 3.72 -28.14 -16.86
C VAL A 328 3.40 -27.27 -15.66
N THR A 329 2.62 -27.84 -14.75
CA THR A 329 2.23 -27.25 -13.48
C THR A 329 3.30 -27.53 -12.42
N PHE A 330 3.97 -26.48 -11.92
CA PHE A 330 4.94 -26.62 -10.85
C PHE A 330 4.28 -26.99 -9.52
N PRO A 331 4.78 -28.01 -8.80
CA PRO A 331 4.27 -28.30 -7.47
C PRO A 331 4.80 -27.24 -6.50
N VAL A 332 3.88 -26.60 -5.78
CA VAL A 332 4.22 -25.88 -4.54
C VAL A 332 3.36 -26.37 -3.38
N GLN A 333 3.18 -27.69 -3.32
CA GLN A 333 2.88 -28.39 -2.07
C GLN A 333 4.17 -29.04 -1.58
N SER A 334 4.51 -28.88 -0.30
CA SER A 334 5.74 -29.42 0.29
C SER A 334 5.89 -30.93 0.06
N SER A 335 4.78 -31.67 0.10
CA SER A 335 4.73 -33.12 -0.13
C SER A 335 5.21 -33.55 -1.52
N LEU A 336 4.87 -32.80 -2.56
CA LEU A 336 5.31 -33.08 -3.94
C LEU A 336 6.73 -32.59 -4.22
N GLN A 337 7.22 -31.61 -3.46
CA GLN A 337 8.62 -31.18 -3.54
C GLN A 337 9.56 -32.24 -2.97
N ASP A 338 9.17 -32.90 -1.88
CA ASP A 338 9.93 -34.03 -1.33
C ASP A 338 9.98 -35.19 -2.30
N GLU A 339 8.88 -35.46 -3.02
CA GLU A 339 8.84 -36.47 -4.07
C GLU A 339 9.78 -36.14 -5.25
N VAL A 340 9.75 -34.90 -5.77
CA VAL A 340 10.68 -34.47 -6.84
C VAL A 340 12.13 -34.49 -6.37
N ARG A 341 12.41 -34.06 -5.13
CA ARG A 341 13.76 -34.11 -4.53
C ARG A 341 14.24 -35.55 -4.35
N THR A 342 13.36 -36.46 -3.96
CA THR A 342 13.67 -37.90 -3.84
C THR A 342 13.97 -38.50 -5.20
N ARG A 343 13.21 -38.12 -6.24
CA ARG A 343 13.37 -38.65 -7.61
C ARG A 343 14.59 -38.11 -8.36
N ARG A 344 14.99 -36.83 -8.15
CA ARG A 344 16.13 -36.23 -8.88
C ARG A 344 17.51 -36.72 -8.40
N GLY A 345 17.60 -37.35 -7.24
CA GLY A 345 18.84 -37.95 -6.72
C GLY A 345 19.84 -36.99 -6.05
N PHE A 346 19.53 -35.69 -5.97
CA PHE A 346 20.35 -34.67 -5.30
C PHE A 346 19.49 -33.65 -4.54
N GLN A 347 19.96 -33.13 -3.40
CA GLN A 347 19.15 -32.19 -2.59
C GLN A 347 19.19 -30.75 -3.08
N THR A 348 20.32 -30.28 -3.61
CA THR A 348 20.49 -28.94 -4.21
C THR A 348 21.28 -29.05 -5.51
N LEU A 349 21.10 -28.11 -6.46
CA LEU A 349 21.83 -28.15 -7.74
C LEU A 349 23.36 -28.23 -7.55
N SER A 350 23.91 -27.65 -6.48
CA SER A 350 25.33 -27.72 -6.15
C SER A 350 25.85 -29.12 -5.78
N GLN A 351 24.95 -30.07 -5.49
CA GLN A 351 25.29 -31.46 -5.18
C GLN A 351 25.12 -32.39 -6.39
N LEU A 352 24.59 -31.89 -7.51
CA LEU A 352 24.47 -32.66 -8.74
C LEU A 352 25.87 -32.88 -9.34
N ASP A 353 26.20 -34.14 -9.68
CA ASP A 353 27.35 -34.43 -10.53
C ASP A 353 26.98 -34.17 -12.01
N PRO A 354 27.59 -33.17 -12.66
CA PRO A 354 27.32 -32.85 -14.07
C PRO A 354 27.57 -34.02 -15.03
N HIS A 355 28.49 -34.93 -14.68
CA HIS A 355 28.91 -36.03 -15.55
C HIS A 355 27.95 -37.22 -15.50
N SER A 356 27.13 -37.32 -14.45
CA SER A 356 26.14 -38.38 -14.29
C SER A 356 24.71 -37.93 -14.62
N PHE A 357 24.53 -36.66 -15.02
CA PHE A 357 23.20 -36.14 -15.32
C PHE A 357 22.72 -36.59 -16.70
N GLU A 358 21.62 -37.35 -16.73
CA GLU A 358 20.96 -37.73 -17.95
C GLU A 358 19.52 -37.16 -17.99
N PRO A 359 19.19 -36.28 -18.94
CA PRO A 359 17.84 -35.72 -19.06
C PRO A 359 16.85 -36.76 -19.55
N VAL A 360 15.99 -37.20 -18.63
CA VAL A 360 14.88 -38.15 -18.86
C VAL A 360 13.53 -37.43 -18.77
N GLN A 361 12.66 -37.62 -19.76
CA GLN A 361 11.27 -37.13 -19.74
C GLN A 361 10.38 -38.24 -19.16
N LEU A 362 9.79 -38.03 -17.98
CA LEU A 362 9.00 -39.09 -17.30
C LEU A 362 7.49 -39.02 -17.58
N ALA A 363 6.99 -37.95 -18.20
CA ALA A 363 5.60 -37.86 -18.64
C ALA A 363 5.51 -37.37 -20.07
N PHE A 364 4.81 -38.15 -20.90
CA PHE A 364 4.51 -37.83 -22.28
C PHE A 364 3.03 -37.49 -22.39
N ASN A 365 2.72 -36.23 -22.69
CA ASN A 365 1.41 -35.92 -23.25
C ASN A 365 1.29 -36.64 -24.60
N LEU A 366 0.10 -37.12 -24.95
CA LEU A 366 -0.14 -37.65 -26.28
C LEU A 366 0.11 -36.54 -27.31
N CYS A 367 0.77 -36.88 -28.41
CA CYS A 367 0.88 -36.02 -29.57
C CYS A 367 -0.54 -35.66 -30.05
N SER A 368 -0.67 -34.52 -30.73
CA SER A 368 -1.92 -34.09 -31.38
C SER A 368 -2.53 -35.13 -32.35
N CYS A 369 -1.76 -36.12 -32.81
CA CYS A 369 -2.24 -37.25 -33.60
C CYS A 369 -2.71 -38.47 -32.77
N GLY A 370 -2.79 -38.34 -31.44
CA GLY A 370 -3.24 -39.37 -30.51
C GLY A 370 -2.18 -40.43 -30.14
N HIS A 371 -0.97 -40.35 -30.67
CA HIS A 371 0.13 -41.28 -30.39
C HIS A 371 1.09 -40.74 -29.31
N ALA A 372 1.81 -41.63 -28.63
CA ALA A 372 2.85 -41.25 -27.68
C ALA A 372 4.10 -40.70 -28.38
N TYR A 373 5.03 -40.12 -27.62
CA TYR A 373 6.38 -39.85 -28.09
C TYR A 373 7.31 -41.00 -27.69
N ASP A 374 8.32 -41.29 -28.53
CA ASP A 374 9.29 -42.34 -28.30
C ASP A 374 10.45 -41.81 -27.44
N GLU A 375 10.60 -42.37 -26.24
CA GLU A 375 11.70 -42.02 -25.32
C GLU A 375 13.07 -42.35 -25.91
N ASN A 376 13.13 -43.33 -26.81
CA ASN A 376 14.37 -43.81 -27.44
C ASN A 376 14.75 -42.97 -28.67
N ASP A 377 13.81 -42.25 -29.30
CA ASP A 377 14.11 -41.31 -30.40
C ASP A 377 14.61 -39.97 -29.86
N ARG A 378 15.71 -40.04 -29.10
CA ARG A 378 16.31 -38.90 -28.42
C ARG A 378 17.23 -38.14 -29.38
N ARG A 379 16.74 -37.00 -29.88
CA ARG A 379 17.47 -36.12 -30.80
C ARG A 379 17.99 -34.89 -30.07
N PHE A 380 19.11 -34.35 -30.51
CA PHE A 380 19.62 -33.08 -30.01
C PHE A 380 18.66 -31.92 -30.36
N ASP A 381 18.30 -31.12 -29.35
CA ASP A 381 17.49 -29.91 -29.51
C ASP A 381 18.38 -28.66 -29.44
N CYS A 382 18.97 -28.42 -28.27
CA CYS A 382 19.86 -27.27 -28.03
C CYS A 382 20.76 -27.49 -26.82
N ARG A 383 21.72 -26.58 -26.62
CA ARG A 383 22.53 -26.52 -25.39
C ARG A 383 21.79 -25.69 -24.34
N GLY A 384 21.34 -26.35 -23.27
CA GLY A 384 20.54 -25.76 -22.20
C GLY A 384 21.38 -25.34 -21.00
N THR A 385 21.00 -24.24 -20.35
CA THR A 385 21.61 -23.75 -19.10
C THR A 385 20.58 -23.80 -17.97
N VAL A 386 20.89 -24.52 -16.89
CA VAL A 386 20.16 -24.50 -15.63
C VAL A 386 20.78 -23.48 -14.69
N TYR A 387 19.97 -22.54 -14.20
CA TYR A 387 20.32 -21.55 -13.19
C TYR A 387 19.84 -22.03 -11.82
N GLY A 388 20.75 -22.21 -10.86
CA GLY A 388 20.45 -22.45 -9.45
C GLY A 388 20.61 -21.21 -8.59
N VAL A 389 20.46 -21.36 -7.27
CA VAL A 389 20.67 -20.24 -6.32
C VAL A 389 22.14 -19.83 -6.25
N LEU A 390 23.04 -20.81 -6.31
CA LEU A 390 24.48 -20.61 -6.09
C LEU A 390 25.32 -20.76 -7.36
N GLY A 391 24.81 -21.38 -8.42
CA GLY A 391 25.55 -21.53 -9.65
C GLY A 391 24.76 -22.14 -10.80
N THR A 392 25.44 -22.36 -11.92
CA THR A 392 24.84 -22.87 -13.16
C THR A 392 25.34 -24.25 -13.56
N PHE A 393 24.50 -24.96 -14.31
CA PHE A 393 24.81 -26.25 -14.93
C PHE A 393 24.40 -26.20 -16.41
N VAL A 394 25.19 -26.80 -17.29
CA VAL A 394 24.94 -26.80 -18.75
C VAL A 394 24.84 -28.23 -19.23
N PHE A 395 23.84 -28.52 -20.07
CA PHE A 395 23.60 -29.87 -20.60
C PHE A 395 23.02 -29.83 -22.02
N ASP A 396 23.06 -30.96 -22.71
CA ASP A 396 22.44 -31.12 -24.02
C ASP A 396 20.96 -31.50 -23.85
N VAL A 397 20.08 -30.59 -24.27
CA VAL A 397 18.62 -30.73 -24.17
C VAL A 397 18.14 -31.66 -25.29
N PRO A 398 17.46 -32.76 -24.96
CA PRO A 398 16.89 -33.63 -25.97
C PRO A 398 15.49 -33.18 -26.43
N LYS A 399 15.09 -33.67 -27.60
CA LYS A 399 13.71 -33.74 -28.05
C LYS A 399 13.37 -35.16 -28.49
N PHE A 400 12.10 -35.53 -28.35
CA PHE A 400 11.58 -36.88 -28.57
C PHE A 400 10.62 -36.87 -29.76
N GLY A 401 10.78 -37.81 -30.70
CA GLY A 401 9.90 -37.95 -31.86
C GLY A 401 8.56 -38.60 -31.53
N CYS A 402 7.50 -38.29 -32.29
CA CYS A 402 6.23 -39.00 -32.19
C CYS A 402 6.39 -40.47 -32.64
N THR A 403 5.74 -41.42 -31.96
CA THR A 403 5.79 -42.85 -32.34
C THR A 403 5.05 -43.13 -33.65
N ASN A 404 4.21 -42.20 -34.14
CA ASN A 404 3.61 -42.30 -35.47
C ASN A 404 4.64 -41.88 -36.54
N PRO A 405 5.10 -42.80 -37.42
CA PRO A 405 6.12 -42.51 -38.42
C PRO A 405 5.67 -41.50 -39.49
N LEU A 406 4.36 -41.23 -39.62
CA LEU A 406 3.80 -40.21 -40.51
C LEU A 406 3.67 -38.83 -39.85
N CYS A 407 3.96 -38.73 -38.55
CA CYS A 407 3.85 -37.49 -37.78
C CYS A 407 5.24 -36.88 -37.54
N SER A 408 5.43 -35.63 -37.95
CA SER A 408 6.69 -34.90 -37.78
C SER A 408 6.81 -34.12 -36.45
N MET A 409 5.84 -34.30 -35.55
CA MET A 409 5.82 -33.60 -34.27
C MET A 409 6.90 -34.15 -33.32
N THR A 410 7.54 -33.24 -32.59
CA THR A 410 8.53 -33.56 -31.56
C THR A 410 8.16 -32.93 -30.22
N LEU A 411 8.47 -33.60 -29.12
CA LEU A 411 8.34 -33.08 -27.76
C LEU A 411 9.72 -32.68 -27.25
N SER A 412 9.93 -31.40 -26.94
CA SER A 412 11.19 -30.97 -26.31
C SER A 412 11.19 -31.27 -24.82
N PHE A 413 12.35 -31.64 -24.26
CA PHE A 413 12.53 -31.88 -22.83
C PHE A 413 12.15 -30.68 -21.96
N ASP A 414 11.34 -30.90 -20.93
CA ASP A 414 10.82 -29.83 -20.07
C ASP A 414 11.58 -29.65 -18.74
N GLY A 415 12.38 -30.65 -18.33
CA GLY A 415 13.18 -30.62 -17.10
C GLY A 415 12.38 -30.83 -15.80
N PHE A 416 11.06 -31.00 -15.87
CA PHE A 416 10.17 -30.94 -14.71
C PHE A 416 10.53 -31.95 -13.61
N PHE A 417 10.68 -33.22 -14.01
CA PHE A 417 10.96 -34.32 -13.09
C PHE A 417 12.37 -34.30 -12.51
N HIS A 418 13.25 -33.48 -13.09
CA HIS A 418 14.59 -33.20 -12.56
C HIS A 418 14.60 -32.01 -11.61
N GLY A 419 13.43 -31.39 -11.36
CA GLY A 419 13.29 -30.20 -10.54
C GLY A 419 13.70 -28.92 -11.27
N PHE A 420 13.61 -28.88 -12.60
CA PHE A 420 13.94 -27.71 -13.41
C PHE A 420 12.69 -27.15 -14.10
N LEU A 421 12.48 -25.84 -13.99
CA LEU A 421 11.49 -25.09 -14.78
C LEU A 421 12.16 -24.55 -16.04
N ARG A 422 11.77 -25.05 -17.22
CA ARG A 422 12.20 -24.44 -18.48
C ARG A 422 11.58 -23.05 -18.64
N THR A 423 12.42 -22.00 -18.62
CA THR A 423 11.99 -20.59 -18.70
C THR A 423 12.18 -19.98 -20.09
N SER A 424 12.97 -20.61 -20.95
CA SER A 424 13.14 -20.24 -22.35
C SER A 424 13.51 -21.46 -23.20
N HIS A 425 13.74 -21.26 -24.50
CA HIS A 425 14.27 -22.32 -25.37
C HIS A 425 15.58 -22.92 -24.84
N THR A 426 16.48 -22.14 -24.25
CA THR A 426 17.81 -22.58 -23.82
C THR A 426 18.04 -22.47 -22.32
N SER A 427 17.02 -22.11 -21.53
CA SER A 427 17.21 -21.76 -20.12
C SER A 427 16.23 -22.47 -19.21
N PHE A 428 16.73 -22.90 -18.07
CA PHE A 428 16.03 -23.61 -17.02
C PHE A 428 16.35 -22.99 -15.67
N PHE A 429 15.39 -22.91 -14.77
CA PHE A 429 15.58 -22.46 -13.40
C PHE A 429 15.38 -23.65 -12.48
N ASP A 430 16.34 -23.92 -11.60
CA ASP A 430 16.22 -24.95 -10.58
C ASP A 430 15.14 -24.60 -9.56
N LEU A 431 14.47 -25.63 -9.03
CA LEU A 431 13.34 -25.50 -8.11
C LEU A 431 13.66 -24.64 -6.88
N ASP A 432 14.88 -24.68 -6.36
CA ASP A 432 15.25 -23.88 -5.20
C ASP A 432 15.36 -22.38 -5.56
N LEU A 433 15.83 -22.07 -6.79
CA LEU A 433 15.81 -20.71 -7.33
C LEU A 433 14.38 -20.23 -7.60
N VAL A 434 13.54 -21.08 -8.19
CA VAL A 434 12.11 -20.80 -8.41
C VAL A 434 11.42 -20.46 -7.09
N ASN A 435 11.66 -21.26 -6.04
CA ASN A 435 11.11 -21.03 -4.71
C ASN A 435 11.61 -19.73 -4.09
N LEU A 436 12.90 -19.42 -4.19
CA LEU A 436 13.47 -18.17 -3.70
C LEU A 436 12.82 -16.96 -4.37
N VAL A 437 12.68 -16.98 -5.70
CA VAL A 437 12.05 -15.91 -6.48
C VAL A 437 10.58 -15.73 -6.07
N ARG A 438 9.83 -16.83 -5.96
CA ARG A 438 8.42 -16.82 -5.53
C ARG A 438 8.27 -16.25 -4.12
N LEU A 439 9.04 -16.76 -3.16
CA LEU A 439 8.99 -16.32 -1.76
C LEU A 439 9.39 -14.86 -1.64
N SER A 440 10.44 -14.42 -2.33
CA SER A 440 10.89 -13.03 -2.28
C SER A 440 9.87 -12.08 -2.90
N SER A 441 9.33 -12.41 -4.07
CA SER A 441 8.48 -11.49 -4.85
C SER A 441 7.03 -11.44 -4.34
N ILE A 442 6.47 -12.57 -3.87
CA ILE A 442 5.07 -12.69 -3.45
C ILE A 442 4.93 -12.60 -1.93
N VAL A 443 5.76 -13.32 -1.16
CA VAL A 443 5.60 -13.46 0.30
C VAL A 443 6.39 -12.40 1.07
N GLY A 444 7.64 -12.16 0.67
CA GLY A 444 8.55 -11.17 1.26
C GLY A 444 8.36 -9.77 0.70
N ALA A 445 7.58 -9.62 -0.37
CA ALA A 445 7.32 -8.37 -1.06
C ALA A 445 8.60 -7.60 -1.45
N ALA A 446 9.67 -8.33 -1.73
CA ALA A 446 10.89 -7.78 -2.29
C ALA A 446 10.66 -7.46 -3.78
N PRO A 447 11.09 -6.29 -4.28
CA PRO A 447 11.10 -6.02 -5.71
C PRO A 447 11.90 -7.08 -6.46
N MET A 448 11.44 -7.51 -7.65
CA MET A 448 12.18 -8.46 -8.48
C MET A 448 13.64 -8.04 -8.73
N SER A 449 13.89 -6.72 -8.83
CA SER A 449 15.23 -6.15 -8.96
C SER A 449 16.12 -6.37 -7.73
N ALA A 450 15.55 -6.35 -6.53
CA ALA A 450 16.26 -6.66 -5.29
C ALA A 450 16.58 -8.15 -5.23
N THR A 451 15.60 -9.01 -5.56
CA THR A 451 15.79 -10.47 -5.65
C THR A 451 16.92 -10.82 -6.63
N TYR A 452 16.92 -10.23 -7.83
CA TYR A 452 17.99 -10.40 -8.81
C TYR A 452 19.36 -10.03 -8.24
N ARG A 453 19.49 -8.87 -7.58
CA ARG A 453 20.77 -8.41 -6.99
C ARG A 453 21.29 -9.35 -5.90
N ILE A 454 20.39 -9.93 -5.10
CA ILE A 454 20.77 -10.90 -4.07
C ILE A 454 21.40 -12.14 -4.71
N ILE A 455 20.75 -12.69 -5.73
CA ILE A 455 21.23 -13.89 -6.43
C ILE A 455 22.51 -13.56 -7.22
N GLU A 456 22.57 -12.41 -7.89
CA GLU A 456 23.76 -11.92 -8.58
C GLU A 456 24.96 -11.80 -7.63
N GLY A 457 24.75 -11.31 -6.40
CA GLY A 457 25.78 -11.27 -5.36
C GLY A 457 26.25 -12.66 -4.92
N MET A 458 25.33 -13.63 -4.80
CA MET A 458 25.68 -15.03 -4.50
C MET A 458 26.53 -15.64 -5.61
N TYR A 459 26.16 -15.44 -6.88
CA TYR A 459 26.94 -15.88 -8.03
C TYR A 459 28.33 -15.21 -8.08
N ALA A 460 28.38 -13.90 -7.81
CA ALA A 460 29.63 -13.16 -7.79
C ALA A 460 30.60 -13.69 -6.72
N SER A 461 30.09 -14.11 -5.55
CA SER A 461 30.91 -14.73 -4.49
C SER A 461 31.58 -16.04 -4.91
N GLN A 462 31.05 -16.70 -5.95
CA GLN A 462 31.60 -17.93 -6.52
C GLN A 462 32.34 -17.69 -7.84
N ASN A 463 32.64 -16.43 -8.18
CA ASN A 463 33.21 -16.03 -9.47
C ASN A 463 32.34 -16.42 -10.70
N GLN A 464 31.04 -16.64 -10.52
CA GLN A 464 30.10 -16.98 -11.60
C GLN A 464 29.20 -15.79 -12.01
N ALA A 465 28.69 -15.81 -13.25
CA ALA A 465 27.75 -14.81 -13.76
C ALA A 465 26.32 -15.37 -13.75
N LEU A 466 25.36 -14.59 -13.24
CA LEU A 466 23.94 -14.89 -13.43
C LEU A 466 23.49 -14.53 -14.87
N CYS A 467 22.32 -14.98 -15.29
CA CYS A 467 21.67 -14.53 -16.52
C CYS A 467 21.39 -13.00 -16.52
N SER A 468 21.12 -12.44 -17.71
CA SER A 468 20.79 -11.02 -17.81
C SER A 468 19.52 -10.66 -17.04
N ARG A 469 19.40 -9.40 -16.60
CA ARG A 469 18.21 -8.89 -15.91
C ARG A 469 16.93 -9.09 -16.70
N ALA A 470 16.95 -8.82 -18.01
CA ALA A 470 15.79 -9.02 -18.88
C ALA A 470 15.37 -10.51 -18.92
N HIS A 471 16.35 -11.40 -19.04
CA HIS A 471 16.10 -12.84 -19.03
C HIS A 471 15.54 -13.32 -17.68
N PHE A 472 16.10 -12.83 -16.57
CA PHE A 472 15.60 -13.13 -15.23
C PHE A 472 14.16 -12.65 -15.02
N THR A 473 13.86 -11.41 -15.38
CA THR A 473 12.50 -10.85 -15.27
C THR A 473 11.49 -11.66 -16.09
N ARG A 474 11.83 -12.02 -17.34
CA ARG A 474 10.99 -12.92 -18.16
C ARG A 474 10.78 -14.26 -17.47
N SER A 475 11.83 -14.84 -16.90
CA SER A 475 11.78 -16.09 -16.15
C SER A 475 10.89 -15.98 -14.91
N CYS A 476 10.89 -14.85 -14.20
CA CYS A 476 9.97 -14.60 -13.08
C CYS A 476 8.49 -14.67 -13.51
N TRP A 477 8.14 -14.12 -14.68
CA TRP A 477 6.78 -14.20 -15.20
C TRP A 477 6.41 -15.64 -15.61
N VAL A 478 7.35 -16.39 -16.20
CA VAL A 478 7.16 -17.83 -16.46
C VAL A 478 6.95 -18.61 -15.17
N ILE A 479 7.72 -18.31 -14.12
CA ILE A 479 7.52 -18.89 -12.78
C ILE A 479 6.09 -18.67 -12.32
N LEU A 480 5.62 -17.41 -12.30
CA LEU A 480 4.27 -17.08 -11.83
C LEU A 480 3.19 -17.83 -12.63
N ARG A 481 3.30 -17.85 -13.97
CA ARG A 481 2.37 -18.58 -14.84
C ARG A 481 2.40 -20.10 -14.65
N ALA A 482 3.57 -20.65 -14.29
CA ALA A 482 3.75 -22.08 -14.08
C ALA A 482 3.35 -22.55 -12.66
N VAL A 483 3.17 -21.63 -11.70
CA VAL A 483 2.79 -22.02 -10.33
C VAL A 483 1.34 -22.52 -10.32
N ASN A 484 1.15 -23.79 -9.94
CA ASN A 484 -0.17 -24.36 -9.71
C ASN A 484 -0.75 -23.88 -8.37
N VAL A 485 -1.22 -22.64 -8.35
CA VAL A 485 -1.98 -22.09 -7.24
C VAL A 485 -3.46 -22.27 -7.55
N ASP A 486 -4.19 -22.85 -6.60
CA ASP A 486 -5.65 -22.85 -6.64
C ASP A 486 -6.16 -21.43 -6.32
N LEU A 487 -6.12 -20.57 -7.34
CA LEU A 487 -6.56 -19.18 -7.26
C LEU A 487 -8.06 -19.10 -6.93
N VAL A 488 -8.84 -20.11 -7.30
CA VAL A 488 -10.29 -20.14 -7.03
C VAL A 488 -10.53 -20.34 -5.54
N LYS A 489 -9.93 -21.39 -4.96
CA LYS A 489 -10.02 -21.67 -3.52
C LYS A 489 -9.53 -20.51 -2.67
N SER A 490 -8.46 -19.85 -3.09
CA SER A 490 -7.80 -18.81 -2.29
C SER A 490 -8.60 -17.51 -2.17
N PHE A 491 -9.53 -17.26 -3.10
CA PHE A 491 -10.46 -16.12 -3.04
C PHE A 491 -11.85 -16.52 -2.54
N THR A 492 -12.01 -17.78 -2.12
CA THR A 492 -13.24 -18.31 -1.56
C THR A 492 -13.04 -18.54 -0.06
N CYS A 493 -13.74 -17.76 0.77
CA CYS A 493 -13.66 -17.96 2.22
C CYS A 493 -14.27 -19.32 2.59
N PRO A 494 -13.59 -20.17 3.39
CA PRO A 494 -14.15 -21.46 3.83
C PRO A 494 -15.49 -21.36 4.57
N HIS A 495 -15.81 -20.19 5.13
CA HIS A 495 -17.06 -19.94 5.83
C HIS A 495 -18.08 -19.16 5.00
N CYS A 496 -17.67 -18.06 4.37
CA CYS A 496 -18.57 -17.17 3.62
C CYS A 496 -18.77 -17.56 2.16
N GLY A 497 -17.87 -18.37 1.60
CA GLY A 497 -17.76 -18.65 0.17
C GLY A 497 -17.22 -17.46 -0.63
N SER A 498 -17.78 -17.24 -1.83
CA SER A 498 -17.35 -16.22 -2.80
C SER A 498 -18.06 -14.88 -2.62
N LEU A 499 -17.79 -13.91 -3.49
CA LEU A 499 -18.54 -12.64 -3.53
C LEU A 499 -20.07 -12.86 -3.68
N ASP A 500 -20.47 -13.92 -4.38
CA ASP A 500 -21.89 -14.23 -4.58
C ASP A 500 -22.53 -14.82 -3.33
N SER A 501 -21.88 -15.74 -2.62
CA SER A 501 -22.49 -16.38 -1.45
C SER A 501 -22.32 -15.60 -0.15
N ALA A 502 -21.36 -14.68 -0.05
CA ALA A 502 -21.08 -13.96 1.19
C ALA A 502 -22.25 -13.00 1.58
N PRO A 503 -22.84 -13.16 2.78
CA PRO A 503 -23.96 -12.31 3.21
C PRO A 503 -23.50 -10.93 3.69
N ILE A 504 -22.25 -10.78 4.09
CA ILE A 504 -21.64 -9.51 4.50
C ILE A 504 -20.37 -9.31 3.68
N ILE A 505 -20.28 -8.16 3.01
CA ILE A 505 -19.10 -7.74 2.26
C ILE A 505 -18.69 -6.33 2.66
N ILE A 506 -17.38 -6.12 2.73
CA ILE A 506 -16.74 -4.84 3.02
C ILE A 506 -15.95 -4.47 1.78
N GLY A 507 -16.14 -3.27 1.22
CA GLY A 507 -15.50 -2.85 -0.03
C GLY A 507 -14.66 -1.59 0.15
N ASP A 508 -13.55 -1.50 -0.57
CA ASP A 508 -12.73 -0.29 -0.61
C ASP A 508 -11.94 -0.18 -1.93
N GLY A 509 -11.71 1.06 -2.36
CA GLY A 509 -10.82 1.42 -3.45
C GLY A 509 -9.39 1.65 -2.94
N ASN A 510 -8.41 0.99 -3.58
CA ASN A 510 -7.01 1.18 -3.28
C ASN A 510 -6.27 1.86 -4.43
N ALA A 511 -6.07 3.17 -4.29
CA ALA A 511 -5.34 3.97 -5.27
C ALA A 511 -3.83 3.75 -5.29
N LYS A 512 -3.26 3.03 -4.30
CA LYS A 512 -1.81 2.76 -4.24
C LYS A 512 -1.46 1.58 -5.12
N MET A 513 -2.29 0.54 -5.18
CA MET A 513 -2.08 -0.64 -6.01
C MET A 513 -2.53 -0.34 -7.43
N ALA A 514 -1.67 0.28 -8.22
CA ALA A 514 -1.99 0.79 -9.55
C ALA A 514 -0.90 0.47 -10.57
N CYS A 515 -1.32 0.00 -11.75
CA CYS A 515 -0.52 -0.02 -12.97
C CYS A 515 -0.31 1.43 -13.48
N ARG A 516 0.76 1.70 -14.23
CA ARG A 516 0.87 2.94 -14.99
C ARG A 516 -0.02 2.91 -16.23
N ARG A 517 -0.55 4.07 -16.62
CA ARG A 517 -1.48 4.24 -17.76
C ARG A 517 -0.82 3.82 -19.06
N GLU A 518 0.45 4.15 -19.28
CA GLU A 518 1.18 3.75 -20.50
C GLU A 518 1.43 2.25 -20.61
N PHE A 519 1.32 1.51 -19.50
CA PHE A 519 1.47 0.06 -19.45
C PHE A 519 0.11 -0.66 -19.40
N SER A 520 -0.99 0.11 -19.42
CA SER A 520 -2.36 -0.41 -19.41
C SER A 520 -2.80 -0.82 -20.81
N THR A 521 -3.57 -1.91 -20.88
CA THR A 521 -4.36 -2.27 -22.07
C THR A 521 -5.75 -1.63 -22.00
N ALA A 522 -6.44 -1.57 -23.14
CA ALA A 522 -7.85 -1.20 -23.16
C ALA A 522 -8.69 -2.33 -22.54
N ARG A 523 -9.62 -1.97 -21.65
CA ARG A 523 -10.59 -2.91 -21.08
C ARG A 523 -11.74 -3.09 -22.07
N ARG A 524 -12.25 -4.32 -22.18
CA ARG A 524 -13.47 -4.56 -22.96
C ARG A 524 -14.66 -3.89 -22.28
N ASP A 525 -15.43 -3.13 -23.05
CA ASP A 525 -16.66 -2.53 -22.54
C ASP A 525 -17.69 -3.60 -22.21
N TYR A 526 -18.37 -3.42 -21.08
CA TYR A 526 -19.45 -4.30 -20.70
C TYR A 526 -20.69 -4.06 -21.57
N PRO A 527 -21.31 -5.13 -22.09
CA PRO A 527 -22.56 -5.01 -22.82
C PRO A 527 -23.66 -4.45 -21.90
N ARG A 528 -24.43 -3.51 -22.45
CA ARG A 528 -25.61 -2.92 -21.81
C ARG A 528 -26.86 -3.35 -22.55
N GLN A 529 -27.94 -3.52 -21.80
CA GLN A 529 -29.25 -3.75 -22.38
C GLN A 529 -29.71 -2.54 -23.18
N SER A 530 -30.51 -2.78 -24.22
CA SER A 530 -31.09 -1.73 -25.06
C SER A 530 -32.28 -1.03 -24.40
N VAL A 531 -33.00 -1.72 -23.51
CA VAL A 531 -34.20 -1.18 -22.84
C VAL A 531 -33.79 -0.32 -21.65
N PRO A 532 -34.15 0.98 -21.63
CA PRO A 532 -33.87 1.85 -20.49
C PRO A 532 -34.72 1.48 -19.27
N ARG A 533 -34.09 1.41 -18.11
CA ARG A 533 -34.75 1.27 -16.80
C ARG A 533 -35.06 2.64 -16.20
N HIS A 534 -36.19 2.72 -15.54
CA HIS A 534 -36.73 3.93 -14.90
C HIS A 534 -36.13 4.12 -13.51
N GLY A 535 -35.96 3.03 -12.75
CA GLY A 535 -35.53 3.09 -11.35
C GLY A 535 -36.45 3.98 -10.50
N VAL A 536 -35.92 4.52 -9.40
CA VAL A 536 -36.66 5.47 -8.54
C VAL A 536 -35.85 6.74 -8.35
N ALA A 537 -36.48 7.91 -8.46
CA ALA A 537 -35.83 9.21 -8.28
C ALA A 537 -35.51 9.50 -6.80
N LEU A 538 -34.45 10.28 -6.53
CA LEU A 538 -34.07 10.64 -5.15
C LEU A 538 -35.14 11.51 -4.46
N ASP A 539 -35.80 12.40 -5.19
CA ASP A 539 -36.88 13.26 -4.66
C ASP A 539 -38.10 12.46 -4.19
N ASN A 540 -38.26 11.24 -4.69
CA ASN A 540 -39.29 10.30 -4.24
C ASN A 540 -38.89 9.56 -2.96
N ARG A 541 -37.66 9.77 -2.48
CA ARG A 541 -37.08 9.11 -1.30
C ARG A 541 -36.59 10.06 -0.23
N GLN A 542 -36.77 11.37 -0.37
CA GLN A 542 -36.54 12.36 0.68
C GLN A 542 -37.85 12.66 1.42
N PHE A 543 -37.82 12.70 2.75
CA PHE A 543 -39.04 12.98 3.53
C PHE A 543 -39.50 14.42 3.27
N ILE A 544 -38.56 15.36 3.31
CA ILE A 544 -38.79 16.77 3.08
C ILE A 544 -38.00 17.19 1.85
N ARG A 545 -38.69 17.53 0.75
CA ARG A 545 -38.05 17.93 -0.51
C ARG A 545 -37.41 19.31 -0.46
N HIS A 546 -37.99 20.22 0.33
CA HIS A 546 -37.53 21.60 0.44
C HIS A 546 -36.25 21.71 1.28
N ALA A 547 -35.16 22.20 0.68
CA ALA A 547 -33.83 22.21 1.26
C ALA A 547 -33.72 23.08 2.53
N ASP A 548 -34.30 24.29 2.51
CA ASP A 548 -34.24 25.16 3.69
C ASP A 548 -35.05 24.61 4.85
N THR A 549 -36.17 23.92 4.57
CA THR A 549 -36.98 23.30 5.62
C THR A 549 -36.22 22.16 6.30
N ARG A 550 -35.49 21.36 5.51
CA ARG A 550 -34.56 20.36 6.05
C ARG A 550 -33.52 21.00 6.95
N LYS A 551 -32.85 22.06 6.48
CA LYS A 551 -31.84 22.77 7.26
C LYS A 551 -32.39 23.30 8.59
N GLN A 552 -33.55 23.96 8.56
CA GLN A 552 -34.18 24.49 9.77
C GLN A 552 -34.63 23.39 10.75
N LEU A 553 -35.16 22.26 10.24
CA LEU A 553 -35.50 21.12 11.10
C LEU A 553 -34.25 20.44 11.70
N LEU A 554 -33.15 20.36 10.95
CA LEU A 554 -31.86 19.87 11.46
C LEU A 554 -31.32 20.80 12.56
N HIS A 555 -31.41 22.12 12.37
CA HIS A 555 -31.04 23.10 13.40
C HIS A 555 -31.88 22.94 14.66
N TYR A 556 -33.20 22.73 14.53
CA TYR A 556 -34.06 22.39 15.66
C TYR A 556 -33.61 21.10 16.39
N CYS A 557 -33.11 20.12 15.64
CA CYS A 557 -32.56 18.87 16.19
C CYS A 557 -31.10 19.00 16.70
N GLY A 558 -30.49 20.18 16.63
CA GLY A 558 -29.08 20.40 17.00
C GLY A 558 -28.08 19.76 16.04
N SER A 559 -28.48 19.48 14.80
CA SER A 559 -27.68 18.78 13.79
C SER A 559 -27.27 19.69 12.64
N ARG A 560 -26.10 19.40 12.05
CA ARG A 560 -25.55 20.12 10.88
C ARG A 560 -26.25 19.68 9.59
N ALA A 561 -26.51 20.62 8.69
CA ALA A 561 -27.09 20.38 7.37
C ALA A 561 -26.06 20.25 6.22
N HIS A 562 -24.80 20.57 6.47
CA HIS A 562 -23.63 20.30 5.64
C HIS A 562 -22.35 20.49 6.47
N GLN A 563 -21.21 20.09 5.91
CA GLN A 563 -19.92 20.35 6.57
C GLN A 563 -19.70 21.87 6.66
N GLY A 564 -19.26 22.35 7.83
CA GLY A 564 -19.16 23.79 8.12
C GLY A 564 -20.47 24.49 8.50
N ASP A 565 -21.62 23.78 8.58
CA ASP A 565 -22.85 24.35 9.14
C ASP A 565 -22.78 24.37 10.67
N HIS A 566 -23.25 25.47 11.28
CA HIS A 566 -23.20 25.71 12.72
C HIS A 566 -24.62 25.79 13.29
N PRO A 567 -25.18 24.67 13.80
CA PRO A 567 -26.52 24.67 14.38
C PRO A 567 -26.55 25.56 15.63
N PRO A 568 -27.67 26.25 15.87
CA PRO A 568 -27.79 27.15 17.02
C PRO A 568 -27.90 26.37 18.33
N ASN A 569 -27.32 26.91 19.41
CA ASN A 569 -27.43 26.33 20.76
C ASN A 569 -28.82 26.53 21.40
N THR A 570 -29.59 27.49 20.88
CA THR A 570 -30.97 27.80 21.32
C THR A 570 -31.80 28.26 20.12
N MET A 571 -33.11 28.01 20.12
CA MET A 571 -34.01 28.47 19.07
C MET A 571 -35.14 29.32 19.65
N CYS A 572 -35.26 30.57 19.20
CA CYS A 572 -36.27 31.51 19.72
C CYS A 572 -37.69 31.22 19.18
N PRO A 573 -38.75 31.67 19.87
CA PRO A 573 -40.13 31.46 19.45
C PRO A 573 -40.45 31.94 18.02
N ALA A 574 -39.83 33.04 17.57
CA ALA A 574 -40.00 33.53 16.21
C ALA A 574 -39.43 32.55 15.16
N THR A 575 -38.27 31.96 15.42
CA THR A 575 -37.67 30.94 14.55
C THR A 575 -38.47 29.64 14.60
N GLN A 576 -38.99 29.25 15.77
CA GLN A 576 -39.90 28.10 15.90
C GLN A 576 -41.18 28.30 15.09
N ALA A 577 -41.82 29.47 15.18
CA ALA A 577 -43.02 29.80 14.39
C ALA A 577 -42.74 29.77 12.89
N ARG A 578 -41.57 30.29 12.45
CA ARG A 578 -41.14 30.21 11.06
C ARG A 578 -40.93 28.77 10.59
N LEU A 579 -40.23 27.94 11.38
CA LEU A 579 -40.04 26.53 11.07
C LEU A 579 -41.39 25.80 11.00
N ARG A 580 -42.30 26.05 11.94
CA ARG A 580 -43.65 25.49 11.95
C ARG A 580 -44.41 25.81 10.66
N LEU A 581 -44.36 27.06 10.22
CA LEU A 581 -44.98 27.50 8.96
C LEU A 581 -44.37 26.75 7.76
N MET A 582 -43.04 26.64 7.70
CA MET A 582 -42.35 25.89 6.64
C MET A 582 -42.74 24.41 6.66
N LEU A 583 -42.82 23.78 7.84
CA LEU A 583 -43.26 22.39 7.98
C LEU A 583 -44.71 22.21 7.54
N HIS A 584 -45.59 23.18 7.80
CA HIS A 584 -46.98 23.13 7.34
C HIS A 584 -47.07 22.99 5.81
N PHE A 585 -46.26 23.74 5.06
CA PHE A 585 -46.24 23.71 3.59
C PHE A 585 -45.49 22.50 3.02
N HIS A 586 -44.37 22.12 3.62
CA HIS A 586 -43.46 21.14 3.00
C HIS A 586 -43.51 19.73 3.63
N ALA A 587 -44.05 19.59 4.84
CA ALA A 587 -44.08 18.33 5.60
C ALA A 587 -45.18 18.34 6.69
N ARG A 588 -46.44 18.63 6.32
CA ARG A 588 -47.56 18.86 7.26
C ARG A 588 -47.70 17.78 8.35
N CYS A 589 -47.41 16.53 8.02
CA CYS A 589 -47.43 15.39 8.95
C CYS A 589 -46.47 15.53 10.16
N ILE A 590 -45.42 16.36 10.08
CA ILE A 590 -44.48 16.58 11.19
C ILE A 590 -45.02 17.62 12.19
N VAL A 591 -45.89 18.54 11.75
CA VAL A 591 -46.35 19.67 12.58
C VAL A 591 -46.92 19.23 13.93
N PRO A 592 -47.77 18.18 14.03
CA PRO A 592 -48.27 17.72 15.34
C PRO A 592 -47.15 17.26 16.27
N MET A 593 -46.15 16.55 15.74
CA MET A 593 -44.99 16.09 16.50
C MET A 593 -44.11 17.25 16.95
N PHE A 594 -43.87 18.21 16.05
CA PHE A 594 -43.12 19.42 16.36
C PHE A 594 -43.78 20.24 17.48
N ASP A 595 -45.10 20.45 17.40
CA ASP A 595 -45.85 21.18 18.43
C ASP A 595 -45.82 20.45 19.78
N ALA A 596 -45.99 19.13 19.77
CA ALA A 596 -45.94 18.31 20.98
C ALA A 596 -44.55 18.31 21.65
N THR A 597 -43.47 18.29 20.86
CA THR A 597 -42.10 18.37 21.38
C THR A 597 -41.70 19.76 21.87
N LEU A 598 -42.41 20.81 21.44
CA LEU A 598 -42.24 22.16 21.97
C LEU A 598 -42.99 22.39 23.28
N ALA A 599 -44.16 21.76 23.43
CA ALA A 599 -45.02 21.90 24.61
C ALA A 599 -44.52 21.12 25.84
N SER A 600 -43.54 20.21 25.68
CA SER A 600 -42.95 19.51 26.82
C SER A 600 -42.12 20.47 27.69
N ASP A 601 -42.46 20.61 28.97
CA ASP A 601 -41.84 21.52 29.97
C ASP A 601 -40.32 21.32 30.21
N SER A 602 -39.67 20.42 29.48
CA SER A 602 -38.28 20.01 29.67
C SER A 602 -37.23 20.84 28.92
N CYS A 603 -37.58 21.83 28.08
CA CYS A 603 -36.63 22.45 27.15
C CYS A 603 -36.39 23.96 27.37
N VAL A 604 -35.36 24.30 28.15
CA VAL A 604 -34.89 25.70 28.36
C VAL A 604 -34.32 26.32 27.08
N SER A 605 -33.86 25.52 26.11
CA SER A 605 -33.17 25.99 24.90
C SER A 605 -34.08 26.20 23.68
N GLY A 606 -35.35 25.79 23.73
CA GLY A 606 -36.26 25.83 22.58
C GLY A 606 -35.91 24.87 21.43
N LEU A 607 -35.01 23.91 21.65
CA LEU A 607 -34.60 22.87 20.70
C LEU A 607 -35.40 21.57 20.87
N CYS A 608 -35.19 20.63 19.95
CA CYS A 608 -35.78 19.30 20.02
C CYS A 608 -35.32 18.54 21.29
N PRO A 609 -36.25 17.91 22.04
CA PRO A 609 -35.91 17.05 23.17
C PRO A 609 -34.97 15.91 22.78
N PRO A 610 -33.98 15.54 23.62
CA PRO A 610 -32.96 14.54 23.29
C PRO A 610 -33.49 13.23 22.68
N PRO A 611 -34.60 12.61 23.18
CA PRO A 611 -35.11 11.36 22.63
C PRO A 611 -35.48 11.41 21.14
N TRP A 612 -35.86 12.58 20.62
CA TRP A 612 -36.40 12.73 19.26
C TRP A 612 -35.42 13.36 18.27
N ARG A 613 -34.26 13.85 18.72
CA ARG A 613 -33.28 14.56 17.88
C ARG A 613 -32.83 13.74 16.68
N GLU A 614 -32.45 12.49 16.89
CA GLU A 614 -31.92 11.64 15.82
C GLU A 614 -33.03 11.21 14.85
N PHE A 615 -34.20 10.82 15.35
CA PHE A 615 -35.33 10.42 14.52
C PHE A 615 -35.86 11.56 13.64
N LEU A 616 -36.16 12.73 14.23
CA LEU A 616 -36.63 13.90 13.46
C LEU A 616 -35.52 14.46 12.57
N GLY A 617 -34.26 14.39 13.01
CA GLY A 617 -33.09 14.73 12.22
C GLY A 617 -32.96 13.85 10.97
N ASP A 618 -33.18 12.54 11.10
CA ASP A 618 -33.17 11.58 9.99
C ASP A 618 -34.20 11.91 8.90
N LEU A 619 -35.40 12.33 9.28
CA LEU A 619 -36.43 12.78 8.33
C LEU A 619 -35.99 14.04 7.55
N ALA A 620 -35.09 14.83 8.12
CA ALA A 620 -34.56 16.05 7.51
C ALA A 620 -33.26 15.84 6.72
N ARG A 621 -32.77 14.60 6.55
CA ARG A 621 -31.53 14.31 5.79
C ARG A 621 -31.76 14.31 4.27
N GLN A 622 -30.66 14.45 3.51
CA GLN A 622 -30.68 14.45 2.05
C GLN A 622 -30.62 13.03 1.46
N SER A 623 -30.05 12.08 2.20
CA SER A 623 -30.05 10.66 1.84
C SER A 623 -31.48 10.09 1.83
N PRO A 624 -31.73 8.94 1.18
CA PRO A 624 -32.98 8.20 1.31
C PRO A 624 -33.45 8.10 2.77
N VAL A 625 -34.74 8.32 2.99
CA VAL A 625 -35.34 8.30 4.33
C VAL A 625 -35.07 6.96 4.98
N GLN A 626 -34.27 7.01 6.04
CA GLN A 626 -33.79 5.89 6.84
C GLN A 626 -33.49 4.67 5.98
N ASN A 627 -32.24 4.56 5.53
CA ASN A 627 -31.61 3.44 4.80
C ASN A 627 -32.35 2.09 4.83
N ALA A 628 -32.95 1.67 5.94
CA ALA A 628 -33.68 0.42 6.05
C ALA A 628 -35.22 0.43 5.85
N LEU A 629 -35.90 1.56 5.67
CA LEU A 629 -37.33 1.53 5.24
C LEU A 629 -37.49 1.02 3.82
N VAL A 630 -36.44 1.24 3.02
CA VAL A 630 -36.29 0.70 1.68
C VAL A 630 -36.03 -0.82 1.72
N ARG A 631 -35.54 -1.34 2.86
CA ARG A 631 -35.29 -2.76 3.06
C ARG A 631 -36.59 -3.47 3.46
N ALA A 632 -36.88 -4.59 2.80
CA ALA A 632 -38.08 -5.39 3.08
C ALA A 632 -39.34 -4.52 3.26
N PRO A 633 -39.65 -3.64 2.29
CA PRO A 633 -40.59 -2.54 2.49
C PRO A 633 -42.00 -3.00 2.88
N HIS A 634 -42.42 -4.18 2.42
CA HIS A 634 -43.70 -4.79 2.83
C HIS A 634 -43.76 -5.15 4.32
N ILE A 635 -42.64 -5.60 4.92
CA ILE A 635 -42.57 -5.90 6.36
C ILE A 635 -42.67 -4.60 7.14
N MET A 636 -41.87 -3.60 6.77
CA MET A 636 -41.86 -2.31 7.46
C MET A 636 -43.18 -1.55 7.32
N LYS A 637 -43.85 -1.61 6.16
CA LYS A 637 -45.20 -1.06 5.96
C LYS A 637 -46.18 -1.60 7.00
N ARG A 638 -46.19 -2.93 7.22
CA ARG A 638 -47.06 -3.58 8.20
C ARG A 638 -46.73 -3.16 9.63
N VAL A 639 -45.44 -3.19 10.00
CA VAL A 639 -44.97 -2.82 11.35
C VAL A 639 -45.35 -1.37 11.69
N ILE A 640 -45.09 -0.44 10.78
CA ILE A 640 -45.30 0.99 11.02
C ILE A 640 -46.79 1.35 11.03
N LEU A 641 -47.60 0.78 10.13
CA LEU A 641 -49.06 0.98 10.17
C LEU A 641 -49.67 0.40 11.45
N ALA A 642 -49.21 -0.77 11.89
CA ALA A 642 -49.65 -1.34 13.15
C ALA A 642 -49.35 -0.44 14.34
N LEU A 643 -48.23 0.30 14.31
CA LEU A 643 -47.90 1.28 15.36
C LEU A 643 -48.65 2.60 15.21
N ALA A 644 -49.03 3.01 14.00
CA ALA A 644 -49.77 4.24 13.77
C ALA A 644 -51.21 4.17 14.30
N THR A 645 -51.88 3.03 14.14
CA THR A 645 -53.29 2.86 14.50
C THR A 645 -53.46 2.36 15.95
N PRO A 646 -54.31 2.99 16.79
CA PRO A 646 -54.45 2.62 18.20
C PRO A 646 -54.78 1.14 18.44
N ASN A 647 -55.79 0.59 17.76
CA ASN A 647 -56.27 -0.78 17.99
C ASN A 647 -55.20 -1.84 17.66
N THR A 648 -54.47 -1.66 16.58
CA THR A 648 -53.43 -2.61 16.15
C THR A 648 -52.12 -2.42 16.92
N ARG A 649 -51.87 -1.23 17.47
CA ARG A 649 -50.68 -0.96 18.31
C ARG A 649 -50.70 -1.79 19.59
N PHE A 650 -51.85 -1.97 20.22
CA PHE A 650 -51.99 -2.85 21.39
C PHE A 650 -51.51 -4.28 21.10
N VAL A 651 -51.79 -4.79 19.90
CA VAL A 651 -51.33 -6.12 19.47
C VAL A 651 -49.84 -6.11 19.15
N ALA A 652 -49.37 -5.08 18.44
CA ALA A 652 -47.98 -4.94 18.02
C ALA A 652 -47.00 -4.81 19.20
N LEU A 653 -47.36 -4.02 20.22
CA LEU A 653 -46.54 -3.78 21.42
C LEU A 653 -46.97 -4.62 22.63
N GLY A 654 -48.04 -5.39 22.52
CA GLY A 654 -48.44 -6.42 23.48
C GLY A 654 -47.95 -7.80 23.02
N VAL A 655 -48.80 -8.51 22.28
CA VAL A 655 -48.57 -9.90 21.85
C VAL A 655 -47.32 -10.03 20.98
N ASN A 656 -47.10 -9.11 20.05
CA ASN A 656 -46.01 -9.19 19.06
C ASN A 656 -44.79 -8.31 19.41
N LYS A 657 -44.67 -7.86 20.66
CA LYS A 657 -43.70 -6.83 21.07
C LYS A 657 -42.27 -7.13 20.62
N ALA A 658 -41.79 -8.35 20.87
CA ALA A 658 -40.43 -8.74 20.53
C ALA A 658 -40.15 -8.68 19.02
N VAL A 659 -41.10 -9.12 18.20
CA VAL A 659 -41.00 -9.09 16.73
C VAL A 659 -41.03 -7.65 16.24
N THR A 660 -42.00 -6.86 16.69
CA THR A 660 -42.15 -5.45 16.30
C THR A 660 -40.93 -4.61 16.66
N LEU A 661 -40.43 -4.72 17.90
CA LEU A 661 -39.24 -3.99 18.33
C LEU A 661 -37.96 -4.52 17.68
N GLY A 662 -37.89 -5.81 17.38
CA GLY A 662 -36.80 -6.41 16.62
C GLY A 662 -36.71 -5.85 15.20
N GLU A 663 -37.83 -5.77 14.49
CA GLU A 663 -37.89 -5.17 13.15
C GLU A 663 -37.60 -3.66 13.20
N LEU A 664 -38.15 -2.92 14.18
CA LEU A 664 -37.79 -1.52 14.37
C LEU A 664 -36.30 -1.34 14.65
N GLN A 665 -35.68 -2.14 15.52
CA GLN A 665 -34.25 -2.02 15.80
C GLN A 665 -33.40 -2.33 14.56
N ARG A 666 -33.80 -3.34 13.78
CA ARG A 666 -33.07 -3.75 12.57
C ARG A 666 -33.24 -2.76 11.42
N ASN A 667 -34.32 -1.98 11.40
CA ASN A 667 -34.65 -1.13 10.25
C ASN A 667 -34.65 0.38 10.57
N MET A 668 -35.23 0.77 11.69
CA MET A 668 -35.40 2.17 12.09
C MET A 668 -34.81 2.38 13.50
N PRO A 669 -33.50 2.20 13.70
CA PRO A 669 -32.89 2.21 15.03
C PRO A 669 -33.12 3.53 15.77
N SER A 670 -33.14 4.68 15.08
CA SER A 670 -33.43 5.97 15.70
C SER A 670 -34.88 6.10 16.20
N LEU A 671 -35.86 5.51 15.51
CA LEU A 671 -37.23 5.41 16.02
C LEU A 671 -37.32 4.45 17.20
N ALA A 672 -36.69 3.28 17.10
CA ALA A 672 -36.68 2.30 18.19
C ALA A 672 -36.06 2.90 19.48
N ALA A 673 -34.98 3.65 19.34
CA ALA A 673 -34.34 4.37 20.43
C ALA A 673 -35.25 5.46 21.04
N ALA A 674 -35.91 6.26 20.20
CA ALA A 674 -36.84 7.29 20.65
C ALA A 674 -38.01 6.71 21.45
N LEU A 675 -38.60 5.60 20.97
CA LEU A 675 -39.71 4.94 21.65
C LEU A 675 -39.30 4.39 23.02
N ARG A 676 -38.12 3.76 23.13
CA ARG A 676 -37.60 3.28 24.41
C ARG A 676 -37.27 4.40 25.37
N ALA A 677 -36.64 5.47 24.89
CA ALA A 677 -36.25 6.61 25.71
C ALA A 677 -37.45 7.39 26.27
N THR A 678 -38.60 7.29 25.61
CA THR A 678 -39.88 7.89 26.03
C THR A 678 -40.84 6.89 26.68
N CYS A 679 -40.39 5.64 26.88
CA CYS A 679 -41.20 4.52 27.37
C CYS A 679 -42.46 4.21 26.55
N MET A 680 -42.58 4.72 25.32
CA MET A 680 -43.71 4.49 24.42
C MET A 680 -43.80 3.05 23.92
N ASP A 681 -42.70 2.31 23.96
CA ASP A 681 -42.67 0.87 23.66
C ASP A 681 -43.29 0.01 24.78
N VAL A 682 -43.54 0.61 25.95
CA VAL A 682 -44.25 0.00 27.09
C VAL A 682 -45.64 0.63 27.22
N ASP A 683 -45.74 1.96 27.19
CA ASP A 683 -47.00 2.71 27.24
C ASP A 683 -47.59 2.90 25.84
N VAL A 684 -48.46 1.98 25.46
CA VAL A 684 -49.18 2.00 24.17
C VAL A 684 -50.20 3.14 24.04
N CYS A 685 -50.61 3.74 25.15
CA CYS A 685 -51.56 4.84 25.24
C CYS A 685 -50.89 6.22 25.38
N HIS A 686 -49.55 6.25 25.39
CA HIS A 686 -48.78 7.48 25.58
C HIS A 686 -49.26 8.62 24.65
N PRO A 687 -49.43 9.86 25.15
CA PRO A 687 -50.03 10.96 24.38
C PRO A 687 -49.25 11.33 23.11
N LEU A 688 -47.93 11.08 23.07
CA LEU A 688 -47.10 11.32 21.88
C LEU A 688 -47.37 10.37 20.71
N TRP A 689 -48.16 9.32 20.88
CA TRP A 689 -48.55 8.47 19.76
C TRP A 689 -49.47 9.18 18.76
N LEU A 690 -50.36 10.04 19.25
CA LEU A 690 -51.27 10.82 18.40
C LEU A 690 -50.51 11.75 17.43
N PRO A 691 -49.54 12.57 17.89
CA PRO A 691 -48.76 13.40 16.99
C PRO A 691 -47.73 12.62 16.15
N LEU A 692 -47.31 11.42 16.56
CA LEU A 692 -46.41 10.56 15.79
C LEU A 692 -47.11 9.82 14.63
N ALA A 693 -48.38 9.43 14.79
CA ALA A 693 -49.12 8.61 13.82
C ALA A 693 -49.10 9.14 12.37
N PRO A 694 -49.29 10.45 12.10
CA PRO A 694 -49.24 10.98 10.73
C PRO A 694 -47.88 10.81 10.05
N ILE A 695 -46.78 10.83 10.82
CA ILE A 695 -45.43 10.58 10.30
C ILE A 695 -45.33 9.10 9.88
N LEU A 696 -45.74 8.19 10.77
CA LEU A 696 -45.72 6.74 10.53
C LEU A 696 -46.57 6.35 9.32
N GLU A 697 -47.79 6.89 9.21
CA GLU A 697 -48.67 6.66 8.06
C GLU A 697 -48.02 7.09 6.74
N ARG A 698 -47.35 8.25 6.72
CA ARG A 698 -46.64 8.72 5.52
C ARG A 698 -45.45 7.83 5.19
N LEU A 699 -44.66 7.41 6.18
CA LEU A 699 -43.55 6.46 5.98
C LEU A 699 -44.04 5.15 5.36
N ALA A 700 -45.15 4.61 5.87
CA ALA A 700 -45.70 3.36 5.37
C ALA A 700 -46.36 3.47 3.99
N THR A 701 -47.08 4.55 3.71
CA THR A 701 -47.84 4.70 2.45
C THR A 701 -46.97 5.16 1.28
N VAL A 702 -46.05 6.10 1.53
CA VAL A 702 -45.22 6.71 0.47
C VAL A 702 -43.88 5.98 0.33
N PHE A 703 -43.17 5.74 1.43
CA PHE A 703 -41.78 5.28 1.35
C PHE A 703 -41.67 3.75 1.29
N CYS A 704 -42.60 3.01 1.88
CA CYS A 704 -42.64 1.55 1.76
C CYS A 704 -43.36 1.04 0.50
N SER A 705 -43.94 1.92 -0.32
CA SER A 705 -44.60 1.54 -1.58
C SER A 705 -43.76 1.94 -2.81
N TYR A 706 -42.47 2.25 -2.62
CA TYR A 706 -41.62 2.79 -3.68
C TYR A 706 -41.37 1.79 -4.83
N LEU A 707 -41.43 0.48 -4.55
CA LEU A 707 -41.33 -0.57 -5.57
C LEU A 707 -42.60 -0.66 -6.43
N ASP A 708 -43.76 -0.32 -5.86
CA ASP A 708 -45.05 -0.34 -6.58
C ASP A 708 -45.08 0.68 -7.73
N ALA A 709 -44.20 1.69 -7.69
CA ALA A 709 -44.03 2.69 -8.74
C ALA A 709 -43.19 2.20 -9.93
N LEU A 710 -42.56 1.02 -9.84
CA LEU A 710 -41.75 0.47 -10.92
C LEU A 710 -42.63 -0.24 -11.96
N PRO A 711 -42.27 -0.22 -13.26
CA PRO A 711 -42.91 -1.09 -14.24
C PRO A 711 -42.78 -2.57 -13.86
N GLU A 712 -43.76 -3.41 -14.23
CA GLU A 712 -43.77 -4.85 -13.89
C GLU A 712 -42.48 -5.59 -14.29
N HIS A 713 -41.91 -5.25 -15.46
CA HIS A 713 -40.67 -5.86 -15.95
C HIS A 713 -39.41 -5.46 -15.14
N GLU A 714 -39.48 -4.40 -14.32
CA GLU A 714 -38.42 -4.00 -13.37
C GLU A 714 -38.66 -4.59 -11.97
N GLN A 715 -39.82 -5.24 -11.73
CA GLN A 715 -40.20 -5.89 -10.47
C GLN A 715 -39.96 -7.41 -10.47
N CYS A 716 -39.23 -7.96 -11.43
CA CYS A 716 -38.91 -9.38 -11.49
C CYS A 716 -37.40 -9.63 -11.35
N ALA A 717 -37.05 -10.78 -10.75
CA ALA A 717 -35.68 -11.25 -10.73
C ALA A 717 -35.24 -11.58 -12.17
N ARG A 718 -34.08 -11.08 -12.57
CA ARG A 718 -33.55 -11.28 -13.93
C ARG A 718 -33.11 -12.73 -14.10
N THR A 719 -33.53 -13.35 -15.19
CA THR A 719 -33.07 -14.67 -15.65
C THR A 719 -32.02 -14.57 -16.77
N ASP A 720 -31.53 -13.37 -17.07
CA ASP A 720 -30.53 -13.17 -18.12
C ASP A 720 -29.19 -13.77 -17.68
N ASP A 721 -28.87 -14.96 -18.16
CA ASP A 721 -27.51 -15.47 -18.18
C ASP A 721 -26.84 -15.00 -19.48
N LEU A 722 -25.80 -14.18 -19.36
CA LEU A 722 -24.88 -13.86 -20.45
C LEU A 722 -24.41 -15.17 -21.09
N HIS A 723 -24.89 -15.47 -22.31
CA HIS A 723 -24.44 -16.63 -23.09
C HIS A 723 -22.95 -16.53 -23.47
N ASP A 724 -22.43 -15.31 -23.61
CA ASP A 724 -21.00 -15.04 -23.79
C ASP A 724 -20.29 -15.08 -22.44
N HIS A 725 -19.48 -16.11 -22.22
CA HIS A 725 -18.54 -16.18 -21.11
C HIS A 725 -17.44 -15.11 -21.27
N LEU A 726 -17.73 -13.86 -20.89
CA LEU A 726 -16.68 -12.84 -20.73
C LEU A 726 -15.69 -13.34 -19.69
N ALA A 727 -14.44 -13.55 -20.09
CA ALA A 727 -13.39 -13.92 -19.16
C ALA A 727 -13.11 -12.74 -18.23
N ASP A 728 -12.91 -13.01 -16.93
CA ASP A 728 -12.56 -11.99 -15.95
C ASP A 728 -11.31 -11.18 -16.38
N ASP A 729 -10.37 -11.83 -17.08
CA ASP A 729 -9.17 -11.18 -17.61
C ASP A 729 -9.47 -10.13 -18.69
N ASP A 730 -10.46 -10.35 -19.56
CA ASP A 730 -10.89 -9.38 -20.59
C ASP A 730 -11.46 -8.09 -19.96
N LEU A 731 -11.93 -8.22 -18.73
CA LEU A 731 -12.58 -7.17 -17.96
C LEU A 731 -11.60 -6.49 -16.99
N HIS A 732 -10.34 -6.96 -16.93
CA HIS A 732 -9.36 -6.60 -15.91
C HIS A 732 -9.88 -6.83 -14.48
N GLU A 733 -10.54 -7.97 -14.27
CA GLU A 733 -11.13 -8.35 -12.99
C GLU A 733 -10.67 -9.74 -12.56
N TRP A 734 -10.99 -10.09 -11.32
CA TRP A 734 -10.85 -11.43 -10.80
C TRP A 734 -11.82 -11.63 -9.63
N PHE A 735 -12.92 -12.33 -9.88
CA PHE A 735 -13.89 -12.75 -8.86
C PHE A 735 -14.28 -14.22 -9.11
N PRO A 736 -13.41 -15.16 -8.69
CA PRO A 736 -13.65 -16.57 -8.92
C PRO A 736 -14.92 -17.04 -8.20
N GLU A 737 -15.61 -18.04 -8.75
CA GLU A 737 -16.95 -18.51 -8.32
C GLU A 737 -18.08 -17.46 -8.37
N ALA A 738 -17.79 -16.21 -8.71
CA ALA A 738 -18.78 -15.13 -8.87
C ALA A 738 -18.71 -14.54 -10.28
N ARG A 739 -18.94 -15.40 -11.29
CA ARG A 739 -18.84 -15.05 -12.72
C ARG A 739 -19.73 -13.84 -13.07
N CYS A 740 -19.32 -13.08 -14.08
CA CYS A 740 -20.17 -12.06 -14.69
C CYS A 740 -21.34 -12.75 -15.42
N ARG A 741 -22.57 -12.54 -14.94
CA ARG A 741 -23.78 -13.22 -15.47
C ARG A 741 -24.76 -12.26 -16.11
N ARG A 742 -24.82 -11.01 -15.66
CA ARG A 742 -25.88 -10.09 -16.06
C ARG A 742 -25.33 -8.90 -16.83
N GLN A 743 -26.00 -8.52 -17.93
CA GLN A 743 -25.75 -7.24 -18.60
C GLN A 743 -26.21 -6.09 -17.72
N LEU A 744 -25.53 -4.95 -17.74
CA LEU A 744 -26.06 -3.76 -17.05
C LEU A 744 -27.25 -3.21 -17.82
N GLY A 745 -28.26 -2.68 -17.13
CA GLY A 745 -29.35 -1.95 -17.79
C GLY A 745 -28.83 -0.73 -18.56
N ALA A 746 -29.58 -0.29 -19.58
CA ALA A 746 -29.55 1.11 -19.98
C ALA A 746 -30.28 1.91 -18.90
N TYR A 747 -29.77 3.07 -18.49
CA TYR A 747 -30.39 3.90 -17.47
C TYR A 747 -30.66 5.26 -18.09
N GLY A 748 -31.93 5.70 -18.08
CA GLY A 748 -32.33 6.95 -18.74
C GLY A 748 -31.67 8.19 -18.12
N ASP A 749 -31.36 8.11 -16.82
CA ASP A 749 -30.67 9.14 -16.05
C ASP A 749 -29.16 8.82 -16.00
N GLN A 750 -28.47 8.98 -17.13
CA GLN A 750 -27.00 9.08 -17.13
C GLN A 750 -26.59 10.45 -16.56
N HIS A 751 -26.93 10.72 -15.31
CA HIS A 751 -26.38 11.84 -14.58
C HIS A 751 -24.86 11.61 -14.43
N LYS A 752 -24.09 12.03 -15.44
CA LYS A 752 -22.62 11.99 -15.41
C LYS A 752 -22.05 12.64 -14.14
N ASN A 753 -22.78 13.58 -13.55
CA ASN A 753 -22.43 14.22 -12.27
C ASN A 753 -22.53 13.26 -11.06
N ASP A 754 -23.43 12.27 -11.09
CA ASP A 754 -23.53 11.23 -10.05
C ASP A 754 -22.42 10.17 -10.18
N ASP A 755 -21.97 9.92 -11.41
CA ASP A 755 -20.84 9.01 -11.70
C ASP A 755 -19.49 9.59 -11.24
N VAL A 756 -19.45 10.88 -10.89
CA VAL A 756 -18.25 11.66 -10.49
C VAL A 756 -18.26 11.97 -8.98
N ILE A 757 -19.20 11.42 -8.18
CA ILE A 757 -19.22 11.63 -6.71
C ILE A 757 -18.14 10.79 -6.03
N CYS A 758 -16.88 11.17 -6.27
CA CYS A 758 -15.75 10.83 -5.45
C CYS A 758 -14.88 12.08 -5.27
N SER A 759 -14.92 12.60 -4.05
CA SER A 759 -14.18 13.76 -3.59
C SER A 759 -12.78 13.40 -3.08
N LYS A 760 -12.37 12.12 -3.11
CA LYS A 760 -10.97 11.74 -2.87
C LYS A 760 -10.17 12.19 -4.09
N THR A 761 -9.76 13.46 -4.08
CA THR A 761 -8.66 13.97 -4.90
C THR A 761 -7.38 13.25 -4.46
N ALA A 762 -7.23 11.99 -4.87
CA ALA A 762 -5.92 11.38 -4.90
C ALA A 762 -5.05 12.35 -5.71
N PRO A 763 -3.88 12.79 -5.22
CA PRO A 763 -2.96 13.53 -6.06
C PRO A 763 -2.73 12.64 -7.28
N SER A 764 -3.24 13.09 -8.42
CA SER A 764 -3.06 12.41 -9.68
C SER A 764 -1.56 12.41 -9.93
N ALA A 765 -0.90 11.32 -9.55
CA ALA A 765 0.25 10.92 -10.33
C ALA A 765 -0.33 10.77 -11.74
N ARG A 766 -0.12 11.77 -12.61
CA ARG A 766 -0.66 11.91 -13.98
C ARG A 766 -0.58 10.61 -14.80
N TYR A 767 0.32 9.74 -14.36
CA TYR A 767 0.84 8.49 -14.88
C TYR A 767 0.08 7.25 -14.42
N LYS A 768 -0.52 7.28 -13.23
CA LYS A 768 -1.00 6.07 -12.57
C LYS A 768 -2.47 5.86 -12.86
N MET A 769 -2.83 4.59 -13.05
CA MET A 769 -4.22 4.18 -13.00
C MET A 769 -4.80 4.50 -11.62
N PRO A 770 -6.12 4.70 -11.51
CA PRO A 770 -6.79 4.97 -10.24
C PRO A 770 -6.66 3.86 -9.18
N GLY A 771 -6.24 2.65 -9.55
CA GLY A 771 -5.90 1.57 -8.63
C GLY A 771 -6.75 0.33 -8.84
N ILE A 772 -7.09 -0.36 -7.75
CA ILE A 772 -8.03 -1.49 -7.75
C ILE A 772 -9.19 -1.25 -6.79
N PHE A 773 -10.36 -1.82 -7.08
CA PHE A 773 -11.47 -1.93 -6.13
C PHE A 773 -11.64 -3.40 -5.75
N HIS A 774 -11.80 -3.69 -4.47
CA HIS A 774 -11.88 -5.07 -3.98
C HIS A 774 -12.88 -5.20 -2.83
N PHE A 775 -13.34 -6.43 -2.61
CA PHE A 775 -14.24 -6.77 -1.51
C PHE A 775 -13.61 -7.81 -0.59
N CYS A 776 -13.75 -7.62 0.72
CA CYS A 776 -13.41 -8.60 1.74
C CYS A 776 -14.66 -9.07 2.48
N CYS A 777 -14.65 -10.32 2.96
CA CYS A 777 -15.62 -10.78 3.96
C CYS A 777 -15.20 -10.38 5.38
N PRO A 778 -16.05 -10.55 6.42
CA PRO A 778 -15.71 -10.23 7.81
C PRO A 778 -14.48 -10.97 8.37
N HIS A 779 -14.10 -12.11 7.80
CA HIS A 779 -12.86 -12.82 8.16
C HIS A 779 -11.60 -12.15 7.58
N GLY A 780 -11.73 -11.10 6.76
CA GLY A 780 -10.60 -10.43 6.09
C GLY A 780 -10.02 -11.17 4.90
N VAL A 781 -10.75 -12.14 4.36
CA VAL A 781 -10.43 -12.79 3.09
C VAL A 781 -10.98 -11.93 1.96
N CYS A 782 -10.12 -11.54 1.01
CA CYS A 782 -10.52 -10.85 -0.20
C CYS A 782 -11.23 -11.81 -1.16
N LEU A 783 -12.43 -11.44 -1.61
CA LEU A 783 -13.31 -12.22 -2.47
C LEU A 783 -13.10 -11.93 -3.97
N GLY A 784 -12.30 -10.93 -4.29
CA GLY A 784 -11.90 -10.58 -5.65
C GLY A 784 -11.63 -9.08 -5.83
N PHE A 785 -11.19 -8.70 -7.01
CA PHE A 785 -10.86 -7.31 -7.34
C PHE A 785 -11.18 -6.95 -8.80
N THR A 786 -11.32 -5.66 -9.08
CA THR A 786 -11.35 -5.06 -10.42
C THR A 786 -10.32 -3.94 -10.51
N VAL A 787 -9.68 -3.78 -11.66
CA VAL A 787 -8.85 -2.61 -11.94
C VAL A 787 -9.73 -1.41 -12.22
N MET A 788 -9.52 -0.32 -11.48
CA MET A 788 -10.23 0.94 -11.70
C MET A 788 -9.56 1.71 -12.83
N LEU A 789 -10.35 2.07 -13.86
CA LEU A 789 -9.89 2.89 -14.98
C LEU A 789 -10.09 4.38 -14.73
N ASP A 790 -11.15 4.70 -14.01
CA ASP A 790 -11.51 6.03 -13.56
C ASP A 790 -11.43 6.10 -12.04
N HIS A 791 -11.51 7.32 -11.50
CA HIS A 791 -11.54 7.51 -10.06
C HIS A 791 -12.64 6.65 -9.45
N GLU A 792 -12.36 6.08 -8.27
CA GLU A 792 -13.35 5.30 -7.52
C GLU A 792 -14.68 6.06 -7.51
N SER A 793 -15.79 5.40 -7.79
CA SER A 793 -17.10 6.03 -7.82
C SER A 793 -18.17 4.98 -7.53
N PRO A 794 -19.41 5.36 -7.21
CA PRO A 794 -20.50 4.42 -6.97
C PRO A 794 -20.71 3.40 -8.10
N VAL A 795 -20.31 3.74 -9.35
CA VAL A 795 -20.36 2.83 -10.52
C VAL A 795 -19.60 1.54 -10.24
N HIS A 796 -18.42 1.60 -9.62
CA HIS A 796 -17.54 0.46 -9.46
C HIS A 796 -18.18 -0.66 -8.62
N PRO A 797 -18.53 -0.44 -7.34
CA PRO A 797 -19.23 -1.46 -6.57
C PRO A 797 -20.61 -1.78 -7.18
N PHE A 798 -21.34 -0.81 -7.75
CA PHE A 798 -22.63 -1.08 -8.38
C PHE A 798 -22.51 -2.09 -9.53
N SER A 799 -21.57 -1.90 -10.46
CA SER A 799 -21.43 -2.78 -11.62
C SER A 799 -21.05 -4.18 -11.19
N ILE A 800 -20.06 -4.32 -10.30
CA ILE A 800 -19.61 -5.62 -9.79
C ILE A 800 -20.79 -6.39 -9.17
N LEU A 801 -21.52 -5.77 -8.23
CA LEU A 801 -22.62 -6.43 -7.52
C LEU A 801 -23.80 -6.73 -8.46
N CYS A 802 -24.14 -5.82 -9.38
CA CYS A 802 -25.21 -6.01 -10.35
C CYS A 802 -24.85 -7.02 -11.45
N GLN A 803 -23.59 -7.38 -11.64
CA GLN A 803 -23.19 -8.36 -12.66
C GLN A 803 -22.95 -9.75 -12.07
N ARG A 804 -22.55 -9.83 -10.79
CA ARG A 804 -22.02 -11.06 -10.19
C ARG A 804 -22.93 -11.73 -9.17
N TRP A 805 -23.82 -10.99 -8.50
CA TRP A 805 -24.78 -11.61 -7.56
C TRP A 805 -25.86 -12.39 -8.29
N GLN A 806 -26.14 -13.61 -7.86
CA GLN A 806 -27.27 -14.41 -8.34
C GLN A 806 -28.46 -14.29 -7.38
N VAL A 807 -28.21 -14.47 -6.08
CA VAL A 807 -29.27 -14.52 -5.06
C VAL A 807 -29.46 -13.15 -4.42
N THR A 808 -30.57 -12.49 -4.74
CA THR A 808 -30.87 -11.11 -4.27
C THR A 808 -32.04 -11.01 -3.32
N ASP A 809 -32.74 -12.13 -3.13
CA ASP A 809 -33.87 -12.22 -2.22
C ASP A 809 -33.40 -12.40 -0.76
N SER A 810 -32.13 -12.77 -0.57
CA SER A 810 -31.49 -12.85 0.74
C SER A 810 -31.21 -11.46 1.33
N PRO A 811 -31.32 -11.30 2.66
CA PRO A 811 -30.73 -10.18 3.35
C PRO A 811 -29.20 -10.16 3.16
N ARG A 812 -28.62 -9.02 2.75
CA ARG A 812 -27.16 -8.84 2.55
C ARG A 812 -26.67 -7.51 3.11
N VAL A 813 -25.46 -7.45 3.64
CA VAL A 813 -24.84 -6.22 4.15
C VAL A 813 -23.63 -5.84 3.30
N VAL A 814 -23.61 -4.59 2.85
CA VAL A 814 -22.51 -3.96 2.11
C VAL A 814 -21.97 -2.80 2.95
N ILE A 815 -20.71 -2.86 3.33
CA ILE A 815 -20.04 -1.84 4.13
C ILE A 815 -18.94 -1.16 3.31
N ILE A 816 -19.08 0.14 3.05
CA ILE A 816 -18.13 0.94 2.24
C ILE A 816 -18.17 2.39 2.72
N ASP A 817 -17.05 3.12 2.67
CA ASP A 817 -16.96 4.56 3.00
C ASP A 817 -18.11 5.37 2.39
N ASN A 818 -18.36 5.22 1.09
CA ASN A 818 -19.33 6.02 0.35
C ASN A 818 -20.70 5.31 0.19
N ALA A 819 -21.08 4.45 1.14
CA ALA A 819 -22.28 3.61 1.04
C ALA A 819 -23.60 4.41 0.87
N CYS A 820 -23.70 5.62 1.40
CA CYS A 820 -24.90 6.46 1.24
C CYS A 820 -25.15 6.88 -0.22
N ASN A 821 -24.08 7.22 -0.94
CA ASN A 821 -24.14 7.58 -2.35
C ASN A 821 -24.30 6.33 -3.21
N LEU A 822 -23.63 5.22 -2.85
CA LEU A 822 -23.86 3.92 -3.49
C LEU A 822 -25.32 3.48 -3.38
N HIS A 823 -25.92 3.57 -2.20
CA HIS A 823 -27.32 3.18 -2.02
C HIS A 823 -28.24 4.03 -2.91
N THR A 824 -28.03 5.35 -2.94
CA THR A 824 -28.78 6.25 -3.84
C THR A 824 -28.60 5.86 -5.30
N TYR A 825 -27.37 5.52 -5.69
CA TYR A 825 -27.01 5.08 -7.04
C TYR A 825 -27.73 3.79 -7.43
N CYS A 826 -27.71 2.79 -6.54
CA CYS A 826 -28.39 1.51 -6.68
C CYS A 826 -29.89 1.70 -6.87
N LEU A 827 -30.56 2.49 -6.02
CA LEU A 827 -32.01 2.66 -6.11
C LEU A 827 -32.47 3.53 -7.30
N ARG A 828 -31.59 4.36 -7.88
CA ARG A 828 -31.89 5.10 -9.13
C ARG A 828 -31.88 4.20 -10.37
N ARG A 829 -31.33 2.99 -10.27
CA ARG A 829 -31.07 2.12 -11.43
C ARG A 829 -31.71 0.75 -11.29
N GLU A 830 -31.45 0.09 -10.17
CA GLU A 830 -31.83 -1.30 -9.90
C GLU A 830 -32.49 -1.44 -8.50
N PRO A 831 -33.55 -0.67 -8.18
CA PRO A 831 -34.17 -0.64 -6.86
C PRO A 831 -34.74 -1.99 -6.41
N TYR A 832 -35.34 -2.77 -7.32
CA TYR A 832 -35.85 -4.10 -6.99
C TYR A 832 -34.72 -5.08 -6.68
N PHE A 833 -33.61 -5.00 -7.42
CA PHE A 833 -32.45 -5.85 -7.23
C PHE A 833 -31.79 -5.67 -5.86
N PHE A 834 -31.69 -4.43 -5.38
CA PHE A 834 -31.03 -4.08 -4.11
C PHE A 834 -31.99 -3.98 -2.90
N ARG A 835 -33.27 -4.39 -3.04
CA ARG A 835 -34.32 -4.22 -2.02
C ARG A 835 -34.08 -4.93 -0.67
N ASN A 836 -33.17 -5.90 -0.63
CA ASN A 836 -32.82 -6.65 0.59
C ASN A 836 -31.39 -6.39 1.07
N VAL A 837 -30.78 -5.27 0.65
CA VAL A 837 -29.39 -4.95 0.96
C VAL A 837 -29.28 -3.81 1.97
N TRP A 838 -28.54 -4.02 3.05
CA TRP A 838 -28.07 -2.94 3.92
C TRP A 838 -26.83 -2.29 3.34
N PHE A 839 -26.89 -0.99 3.10
CA PHE A 839 -25.72 -0.20 2.77
C PHE A 839 -25.26 0.55 4.02
N LEU A 840 -24.07 0.27 4.52
CA LEU A 840 -23.56 0.88 5.75
C LEU A 840 -22.21 1.55 5.49
N VAL A 841 -21.98 2.66 6.16
CA VAL A 841 -20.72 3.39 6.08
C VAL A 841 -19.74 2.84 7.09
N ASP A 842 -18.48 2.67 6.67
CA ASP A 842 -17.41 2.27 7.58
C ASP A 842 -17.32 3.20 8.81
N ARG A 843 -17.05 2.62 10.00
CA ARG A 843 -17.07 3.32 11.28
C ARG A 843 -16.13 4.51 11.32
N LEU A 844 -14.93 4.40 10.75
CA LEU A 844 -13.95 5.50 10.75
C LEU A 844 -14.41 6.68 9.88
N HIS A 845 -15.20 6.40 8.85
CA HIS A 845 -15.60 7.38 7.85
C HIS A 845 -16.91 8.07 8.19
N TYR A 846 -17.81 7.43 8.96
CA TYR A 846 -19.15 7.96 9.23
C TYR A 846 -19.16 9.38 9.84
N CYS A 847 -18.15 9.77 10.61
CA CYS A 847 -18.03 11.12 11.16
C CYS A 847 -18.05 12.23 10.08
N ASN A 848 -17.64 11.90 8.85
CA ASN A 848 -17.66 12.81 7.70
C ASN A 848 -19.03 12.86 6.99
N HIS A 849 -19.96 11.97 7.32
CA HIS A 849 -21.28 11.85 6.68
C HIS A 849 -22.35 12.69 7.37
N VAL A 850 -22.09 13.99 7.49
CA VAL A 850 -22.96 14.94 8.22
C VAL A 850 -24.33 15.14 7.58
N ASN A 851 -24.53 14.80 6.31
CA ASN A 851 -25.80 14.96 5.58
C ASN A 851 -26.61 13.68 5.40
N CYS A 852 -26.08 12.58 5.93
CA CYS A 852 -26.66 11.25 5.77
C CYS A 852 -27.49 10.88 7.01
N SER A 853 -28.45 9.98 6.80
CA SER A 853 -29.20 9.38 7.89
C SER A 853 -28.32 8.51 8.79
N SER A 854 -28.67 8.48 10.06
CA SER A 854 -28.16 7.54 11.06
C SER A 854 -28.36 6.07 10.68
N GLY A 855 -29.28 5.78 9.75
CA GLY A 855 -29.46 4.44 9.20
C GLY A 855 -28.25 3.90 8.42
N TYR A 856 -27.27 4.73 8.08
CA TYR A 856 -26.00 4.31 7.49
C TYR A 856 -24.89 4.05 8.54
N LYS A 857 -25.11 4.40 9.80
CA LYS A 857 -24.15 4.23 10.89
C LYS A 857 -24.16 2.79 11.38
N VAL A 858 -23.04 2.08 11.24
CA VAL A 858 -22.92 0.66 11.66
C VAL A 858 -23.24 0.48 13.15
N ASP A 859 -22.84 1.42 14.01
CA ASP A 859 -23.03 1.30 15.46
C ASP A 859 -24.49 1.33 15.90
N ASN A 860 -25.40 1.80 15.03
CA ASN A 860 -26.84 1.76 15.31
C ASN A 860 -27.43 0.35 15.14
N PHE A 861 -26.62 -0.63 14.73
CA PHE A 861 -26.99 -2.03 14.53
C PHE A 861 -26.18 -2.94 15.48
N PRO A 862 -26.69 -3.23 16.69
CA PRO A 862 -25.96 -4.01 17.70
C PRO A 862 -25.50 -5.40 17.24
N PHE A 863 -26.22 -6.01 16.31
CA PHE A 863 -25.86 -7.31 15.74
C PHE A 863 -24.57 -7.25 14.90
N LEU A 864 -24.11 -6.07 14.47
CA LEU A 864 -22.87 -5.85 13.72
C LEU A 864 -21.69 -5.43 14.61
N LYS A 865 -21.85 -5.41 15.95
CA LYS A 865 -20.84 -4.90 16.89
C LYS A 865 -19.45 -5.55 16.70
N ASP A 866 -19.42 -6.84 16.41
CA ASP A 866 -18.18 -7.62 16.31
C ASP A 866 -17.56 -7.59 14.90
N ILE A 867 -18.28 -7.05 13.90
CA ILE A 867 -17.77 -6.94 12.53
C ILE A 867 -16.75 -5.81 12.47
N SER A 868 -15.49 -6.12 12.15
CA SER A 868 -14.49 -5.09 11.86
C SER A 868 -14.78 -4.45 10.49
N THR A 869 -15.22 -3.19 10.48
CA THR A 869 -15.56 -2.46 9.25
C THR A 869 -14.33 -1.97 8.50
N VAL A 870 -13.19 -1.85 9.19
CA VAL A 870 -11.88 -1.42 8.64
C VAL A 870 -11.10 -2.56 8.00
N THR A 871 -11.73 -3.71 7.79
CA THR A 871 -11.07 -4.93 7.29
C THR A 871 -10.38 -4.71 5.94
N CYS A 872 -11.00 -3.97 5.02
CA CYS A 872 -10.37 -3.63 3.75
C CYS A 872 -9.20 -2.65 3.91
N GLU A 873 -9.22 -1.74 4.88
CA GLU A 873 -8.09 -0.84 5.15
C GLU A 873 -6.87 -1.62 5.67
N VAL A 874 -7.10 -2.59 6.55
CA VAL A 874 -6.06 -3.52 7.02
C VAL A 874 -5.51 -4.33 5.84
N PHE A 875 -6.37 -4.86 4.98
CA PHE A 875 -5.94 -5.56 3.77
C PHE A 875 -5.12 -4.63 2.86
N ASN A 876 -5.56 -3.38 2.69
CA ASN A 876 -4.90 -2.36 1.90
C ASN A 876 -3.49 -2.03 2.38
N SER A 877 -3.26 -2.12 3.69
CA SER A 877 -1.94 -1.91 4.28
C SER A 877 -0.90 -2.92 3.78
N THR A 878 -1.32 -4.15 3.41
CA THR A 878 -0.42 -5.20 2.91
C THR A 878 0.21 -4.84 1.56
N PHE A 879 -0.51 -4.07 0.72
CA PHE A 879 0.00 -3.67 -0.59
C PHE A 879 1.18 -2.69 -0.51
N LYS A 880 1.37 -1.98 0.61
CA LYS A 880 2.47 -0.99 0.77
C LYS A 880 3.84 -1.56 0.35
N ALA A 881 4.05 -2.85 0.58
CA ALA A 881 5.30 -3.51 0.27
C ALA A 881 5.51 -3.78 -1.24
N VAL A 882 4.44 -3.85 -2.05
CA VAL A 882 4.50 -4.19 -3.48
C VAL A 882 4.11 -3.04 -4.43
N VAL A 883 3.52 -1.96 -3.90
CA VAL A 883 3.05 -0.79 -4.67
C VAL A 883 4.09 -0.22 -5.64
N LYS A 884 5.37 -0.19 -5.25
CA LYS A 884 6.44 0.38 -6.09
C LYS A 884 6.69 -0.48 -7.33
N GLN A 885 6.78 -1.80 -7.18
CA GLN A 885 7.04 -2.71 -8.31
C GLN A 885 5.80 -2.89 -9.20
N ALA A 886 4.61 -2.90 -8.61
CA ALA A 886 3.36 -3.07 -9.34
C ALA A 886 3.13 -1.97 -10.40
N GLY A 887 3.57 -0.74 -10.12
CA GLY A 887 3.46 0.37 -11.06
C GLY A 887 4.28 0.24 -12.35
N PHE A 888 5.28 -0.65 -12.39
CA PHE A 888 6.12 -0.87 -13.59
C PHE A 888 5.75 -2.13 -14.36
N MET A 889 4.65 -2.80 -14.00
CA MET A 889 4.18 -3.98 -14.69
C MET A 889 3.24 -3.59 -15.83
N GLY A 890 3.33 -4.28 -16.97
CA GLY A 890 2.25 -4.31 -17.98
C GLY A 890 0.96 -4.86 -17.37
N MET A 891 -0.21 -4.46 -17.90
CA MET A 891 -1.53 -4.83 -17.34
C MET A 891 -1.68 -6.34 -17.08
N GLU A 892 -1.31 -7.18 -18.05
CA GLU A 892 -1.41 -8.65 -17.91
C GLU A 892 -0.57 -9.16 -16.72
N ASN A 893 0.69 -8.70 -16.63
CA ASN A 893 1.59 -9.05 -15.54
C ASN A 893 1.13 -8.46 -14.20
N PHE A 894 0.54 -7.26 -14.21
CA PHE A 894 -0.03 -6.62 -13.03
C PHE A 894 -1.19 -7.44 -12.47
N ILE A 895 -2.12 -7.88 -13.33
CA ILE A 895 -3.25 -8.73 -12.94
C ILE A 895 -2.73 -10.07 -12.38
N LEU A 896 -1.83 -10.73 -13.11
CA LEU A 896 -1.22 -12.00 -12.68
C LEU A 896 -0.54 -11.86 -11.31
N PHE A 897 0.31 -10.85 -11.15
CA PHE A 897 0.99 -10.56 -9.89
C PHE A 897 -0.01 -10.30 -8.75
N THR A 898 -1.04 -9.50 -9.01
CA THR A 898 -2.08 -9.16 -8.03
C THR A 898 -2.84 -10.40 -7.57
N LYS A 899 -3.23 -11.29 -8.50
CA LYS A 899 -3.86 -12.59 -8.19
C LYS A 899 -2.99 -13.41 -7.23
N HIS A 900 -1.70 -13.56 -7.53
CA HIS A 900 -0.78 -14.33 -6.69
C HIS A 900 -0.53 -13.69 -5.31
N PHE A 901 -0.33 -12.37 -5.27
CA PHE A 901 -0.08 -11.64 -4.02
C PHE A 901 -1.28 -11.70 -3.07
N MET A 902 -2.49 -11.47 -3.60
CA MET A 902 -3.72 -11.54 -2.82
C MET A 902 -4.02 -12.97 -2.39
N THR A 903 -3.73 -13.98 -3.22
CA THR A 903 -3.80 -15.40 -2.83
C THR A 903 -2.95 -15.69 -1.60
N ALA A 904 -1.66 -15.35 -1.64
CA ALA A 904 -0.76 -15.57 -0.50
C ALA A 904 -1.19 -14.80 0.77
N THR A 905 -1.86 -13.67 0.60
CA THR A 905 -2.41 -12.87 1.71
C THR A 905 -3.67 -13.52 2.29
N ASN A 906 -4.58 -13.99 1.43
CA ASN A 906 -5.77 -14.72 1.82
C ASN A 906 -5.45 -16.04 2.52
N ASP A 907 -4.53 -16.85 1.99
CA ASP A 907 -4.14 -18.13 2.59
C ASP A 907 -3.60 -17.94 4.01
N ARG A 908 -2.71 -16.95 4.21
CA ARG A 908 -2.22 -16.57 5.54
C ARG A 908 -3.33 -16.11 6.45
N ARG A 909 -4.29 -15.35 5.92
CA ARG A 909 -5.44 -14.87 6.70
C ARG A 909 -6.35 -16.02 7.12
N VAL A 910 -6.69 -16.94 6.22
CA VAL A 910 -7.46 -18.16 6.51
C VAL A 910 -6.77 -18.98 7.59
N ALA A 911 -5.46 -19.20 7.47
CA ALA A 911 -4.68 -19.93 8.48
C ALA A 911 -4.70 -19.23 9.85
N THR A 912 -4.56 -17.90 9.85
CA THR A 912 -4.59 -17.09 11.09
C THR A 912 -5.96 -17.12 11.75
N VAL A 913 -7.05 -16.92 11.00
CA VAL A 913 -8.40 -16.99 11.56
C VAL A 913 -8.70 -18.40 12.05
N THR A 914 -8.28 -19.43 11.31
CA THR A 914 -8.46 -20.83 11.74
C THR A 914 -7.73 -21.12 13.05
N SER A 915 -6.51 -20.60 13.25
CA SER A 915 -5.79 -20.76 14.51
C SER A 915 -6.41 -19.95 15.65
N GLU A 916 -6.85 -18.71 15.39
CA GLU A 916 -7.55 -17.86 16.36
C GLU A 916 -8.90 -18.43 16.80
N THR A 917 -9.63 -19.11 15.92
CA THR A 917 -10.86 -19.83 16.28
C THR A 917 -10.60 -21.02 17.20
N ARG A 918 -9.44 -21.67 17.07
CA ARG A 918 -9.05 -22.84 17.90
C ARG A 918 -8.45 -22.42 19.24
N ALA A 919 -7.74 -21.30 19.29
CA ALA A 919 -7.12 -20.80 20.52
C ALA A 919 -8.19 -20.32 21.52
N VAL A 920 -7.99 -20.58 22.81
CA VAL A 920 -8.88 -20.04 23.86
C VAL A 920 -8.57 -18.55 24.06
N GLY A 921 -9.60 -17.69 24.04
CA GLY A 921 -9.47 -16.26 24.32
C GLY A 921 -10.52 -15.40 23.63
N LEU A 922 -10.43 -14.08 23.83
CA LEU A 922 -11.41 -13.10 23.33
C LEU A 922 -11.62 -13.19 21.82
N LYS A 923 -10.56 -13.39 21.03
CA LYS A 923 -10.64 -13.51 19.58
C LYS A 923 -11.52 -14.68 19.12
N ARG A 924 -11.48 -15.81 19.83
CA ARG A 924 -12.35 -16.96 19.54
C ARG A 924 -13.82 -16.61 19.73
N GLU A 925 -14.14 -15.86 20.78
CA GLU A 925 -15.51 -15.40 21.04
C GLU A 925 -15.98 -14.43 19.96
N THR A 926 -15.13 -13.50 19.54
CA THR A 926 -15.40 -12.61 18.40
C THR A 926 -15.68 -13.41 17.12
N TRP A 927 -14.83 -14.39 16.78
CA TRP A 927 -15.04 -15.22 15.59
C TRP A 927 -16.30 -16.08 15.69
N ARG A 928 -16.63 -16.61 16.87
CA ARG A 928 -17.89 -17.33 17.11
C ARG A 928 -19.10 -16.44 16.88
N SER A 929 -19.08 -15.21 17.39
CA SER A 929 -20.14 -14.23 17.20
C SER A 929 -20.32 -13.89 15.71
N ILE A 930 -19.21 -13.61 15.01
CA ILE A 930 -19.21 -13.32 13.56
C ILE A 930 -19.75 -14.52 12.77
N ASN A 931 -19.29 -15.73 13.07
CA ASN A 931 -19.73 -16.95 12.37
C ASN A 931 -21.21 -17.23 12.64
N GLN A 932 -21.68 -17.01 13.86
CA GLN A 932 -23.09 -17.15 14.21
C GLN A 932 -23.95 -16.15 13.43
N LEU A 933 -23.57 -14.87 13.41
CA LEU A 933 -24.26 -13.84 12.65
C LEU A 933 -24.35 -14.20 11.16
N ILE A 934 -23.23 -14.63 10.58
CA ILE A 934 -23.19 -15.03 9.17
C ILE A 934 -24.16 -16.19 8.94
N ARG A 935 -24.17 -17.21 9.80
CA ARG A 935 -25.13 -18.33 9.71
C ARG A 935 -26.59 -17.87 9.82
N ASP A 936 -26.89 -16.95 10.73
CA ASP A 936 -28.25 -16.43 10.92
C ASP A 936 -28.75 -15.61 9.72
N MET A 937 -27.83 -15.04 8.93
CA MET A 937 -28.14 -14.30 7.71
C MET A 937 -28.21 -15.17 6.45
N GLN A 938 -27.78 -16.43 6.52
CA GLN A 938 -27.70 -17.33 5.38
C GLN A 938 -29.06 -17.99 5.07
N ILE A 939 -29.33 -18.23 3.78
CA ILE A 939 -30.50 -18.99 3.31
C ILE A 939 -30.19 -20.50 3.40
N PRO A 940 -31.14 -21.36 3.81
CA PRO A 940 -30.98 -22.82 3.80
C PRO A 940 -30.58 -23.45 2.45
N GLU A 941 -30.87 -22.77 1.33
CA GLU A 941 -30.72 -23.29 -0.04
C GLU A 941 -29.48 -22.78 -0.78
N ALA A 942 -28.71 -21.84 -0.20
CA ALA A 942 -27.46 -21.40 -0.81
C ALA A 942 -26.38 -22.49 -0.64
N PRO A 943 -25.60 -22.86 -1.68
CA PRO A 943 -24.53 -23.83 -1.60
C PRO A 943 -23.32 -23.19 -0.88
N LEU A 944 -23.50 -22.88 0.40
CA LEU A 944 -22.43 -22.37 1.23
C LEU A 944 -21.48 -23.51 1.57
N PRO A 945 -20.17 -23.23 1.63
CA PRO A 945 -19.18 -24.25 1.97
C PRO A 945 -19.29 -24.74 3.43
N CYS A 946 -20.07 -24.07 4.28
CA CYS A 946 -20.25 -24.40 5.68
C CYS A 946 -21.75 -24.48 6.03
N SER A 947 -22.17 -25.59 6.64
CA SER A 947 -23.52 -25.78 7.17
C SER A 947 -23.48 -26.38 8.58
N GLN A 948 -24.64 -26.49 9.25
CA GLN A 948 -24.73 -27.20 10.54
C GLN A 948 -24.35 -28.69 10.40
N LEU A 949 -24.71 -29.31 9.28
CA LEU A 949 -24.42 -30.72 8.99
C LEU A 949 -22.99 -30.94 8.48
N ASN A 950 -22.37 -29.92 7.90
CA ASN A 950 -21.01 -29.98 7.36
C ASN A 950 -20.23 -28.71 7.76
N PRO A 951 -19.75 -28.62 9.02
CA PRO A 951 -19.03 -27.44 9.50
C PRO A 951 -17.64 -27.35 8.87
N CYS A 952 -17.26 -26.15 8.43
CA CYS A 952 -15.91 -25.90 7.89
C CYS A 952 -14.85 -25.75 9.00
N SER A 953 -13.58 -25.63 8.61
CA SER A 953 -12.46 -25.47 9.55
C SER A 953 -12.55 -24.26 10.48
N MET A 954 -13.27 -23.21 10.08
CA MET A 954 -13.52 -22.00 10.89
C MET A 954 -14.73 -22.15 11.82
N CYS A 955 -15.53 -23.21 11.67
CA CYS A 955 -16.70 -23.51 12.49
C CYS A 955 -16.49 -24.66 13.46
N ASN A 956 -15.52 -25.55 13.19
CA ASN A 956 -15.27 -26.71 14.04
C ASN A 956 -14.95 -26.27 15.48
N ASN A 957 -15.92 -26.52 16.37
CA ASN A 957 -15.64 -26.70 17.78
C ASN A 957 -14.82 -27.98 17.89
N ILE A 958 -13.51 -27.86 18.10
CA ILE A 958 -12.77 -28.95 18.73
C ILE A 958 -13.21 -28.91 20.20
N GLU A 959 -14.41 -29.44 20.48
CA GLU A 959 -14.69 -30.07 21.75
C GLU A 959 -14.20 -31.51 21.61
N ALA A 960 -12.94 -31.68 21.98
CA ALA A 960 -12.38 -32.92 22.49
C ALA A 960 -11.74 -32.57 23.83
#